data_AF-A0A7L2CMB5-F1
#
_entry.id   AF-A0A7L2CMB5-F1
#
_cell.length_a   1.000
_cell.length_b   1.000
_cell.length_c   1.000
_cell.angle_alpha   90.00
_cell.angle_beta   90.00
_cell.angle_gamma   90.00
#
_symmetry.space_group_name_H-M   'P 1'
#
loop_
_entity.id
_entity.type
_entity.pdbx_description
1 polymer ?
#
loop_
_entity_poly.entity_id
_entity_poly.type
_entity_poly.pdbx_seq_one_letter_code
_entity_poly.pdbx_strand_id
1 'polypeptide(L)'
;MAKPYEFNWQKPVPSFMQDGAVFDRYEEESFVFESNCLFQVDEFGFFLSWKSEGKEGQVLECSLINSVRFGAVPKDPKILTALEAVGKSENELEGRIVCVCSGTDLVNISFTFMVAENTEVAKQWVEGLGSIIHNFRANNVSPMTCLKKHWMKLAFLTNTNGKIPVRSITRTFASGKTEKVIFQALKELGLPSGKNDEIEPAAFTYEKFYELTQKICPRTDIEDLFKKINGDKTDYLTVDQLVSFLNEHQRDPRLNEILFPFYDTKRAMQIIETYEPDEDLKRKGVISSDGFCRYLMSDENAPVFLDRLELYQEMDHPLAHYFISSSHNTYLTGRQFGGKSSVEMYRQVLLAGCRCVELDCWDGKGEDQEPIITHGKAMCTDILFKDVIQAIKETAFVTSEYPVILSFENHCSKYQQYKMSKYCEDLFGDLLLKQPLETHPLEQGKALPSPNDLKRKILIKNKRLKPEVEKKQLDALKKMMEAGETAAPVNILEDDNEEEIESADQEEEAHPEYKFGSDLTVDDYGQKEAVAISVKKGLVTVEDEQAWMASYKYVGATTNIHPYLSTMVNYAQPVKFQGFDVAEERNIHHNMSSFNESVGLGYLKTHAIEFVNYNKRQMSRIYPKGGRVDSSNYMPQIFWNAGCQMVSLNYQTPDLAMQLNQGKFEYNGSCGYLLKPDFMRRPDRTFDPFSETPVDGVIAATCSVQVISGQFLSDKKIGTYVEVDMYGLPTDTIRKEFRTRMVMNNGLNPVYNEESFVFRKVILPDLAVLRIAVYDDNNKLIGQRILPLDGLQAGYRHISLRNEGNKPLSLPTVFCNIVLKTYVPDGFGDIVDALSDPKKFLSITEKRADQMRAMGIETSDIADVPNDTSKNDRKGKANNPKANVTPQSSSELRPSTTAGFGSGTDAKKGIDLIPQVKIEDLKQMKAYIKHLKKQQKELNALKKKHAKEHSAMQKLHCTQIDKIVAQYDKEKVSYEKMLEKAMKKKGGSNCVELKKETEIKIQTLTSDHKSKVKEIVAQHTKEWSEMINTHSAEEQEIRDLHLNQQCELLKKLLINAHEQQTQQLKFSHDRESKEMRANQAKISMENSKAISQDKSIKNKAERERRVRELNSSNTKKFLEERKRLAMKQSKEMDQLKKVQLEHLEVLEKQNEQLLKSCHAVSQTQGKGDAADGEAGSRDGSQASNSGLKPQQAN
;
A
#
# COMPACT_ATOMS: atom_id res chain seq x y z
N MET A 1 18.91 16.31 18.41
CA MET A 1 20.14 15.96 19.16
C MET A 1 20.86 17.23 19.58
N ALA A 2 21.50 17.25 20.76
CA ALA A 2 22.30 18.41 21.20
C ALA A 2 23.63 18.58 20.44
N LYS A 3 24.01 17.59 19.62
CA LYS A 3 25.15 17.70 18.69
C LYS A 3 24.64 18.02 17.27
N PRO A 4 25.36 18.87 16.51
CA PRO A 4 25.16 18.99 15.07
C PRO A 4 25.29 17.62 14.41
N TYR A 5 24.29 17.22 13.63
CA TYR A 5 24.35 16.04 12.78
C TYR A 5 24.40 16.52 11.33
N GLU A 6 25.54 16.30 10.68
CA GLU A 6 25.73 16.65 9.28
C GLU A 6 25.30 15.47 8.42
N PHE A 7 24.10 15.55 7.86
CA PHE A 7 23.61 14.53 6.94
C PHE A 7 24.27 14.70 5.57
N ASN A 8 25.42 14.04 5.38
CA ASN A 8 26.13 14.09 4.11
C ASN A 8 25.47 13.17 3.07
N TRP A 9 24.45 13.71 2.40
CA TRP A 9 23.76 13.07 1.28
C TRP A 9 24.41 13.36 -0.07
N GLN A 10 25.31 14.34 -0.17
CA GLN A 10 25.92 14.74 -1.43
C GLN A 10 27.00 13.74 -1.85
N LYS A 11 26.93 13.29 -3.10
CA LYS A 11 28.02 12.55 -3.75
C LYS A 11 28.74 13.50 -4.71
N PRO A 12 30.07 13.50 -4.76
CA PRO A 12 30.80 14.35 -5.69
C PRO A 12 30.47 13.94 -7.13
N VAL A 13 29.97 14.90 -7.90
CA VAL A 13 29.68 14.72 -9.33
C VAL A 13 30.96 15.01 -10.12
N PRO A 14 31.46 14.07 -10.96
CA PRO A 14 32.66 14.29 -11.75
C PRO A 14 32.55 15.54 -12.65
N SER A 15 33.62 16.32 -12.76
CA SER A 15 33.60 17.61 -13.48
C SER A 15 33.18 17.47 -14.93
N PHE A 16 33.63 16.41 -15.63
CA PHE A 16 33.26 16.17 -17.03
C PHE A 16 31.75 15.99 -17.24
N MET A 17 31.00 15.56 -16.22
CA MET A 17 29.54 15.43 -16.29
C MET A 17 28.85 16.78 -16.07
N GLN A 18 29.46 17.68 -15.30
CA GLN A 18 28.97 19.05 -15.09
C GLN A 18 29.28 19.93 -16.31
N ASP A 19 30.50 19.80 -16.86
CA ASP A 19 30.90 20.45 -18.11
C ASP A 19 29.97 19.99 -19.26
N GLY A 20 29.64 18.69 -19.27
CA GLY A 20 28.74 18.06 -20.21
C GLY A 20 29.44 17.46 -21.42
N ALA A 21 28.74 16.58 -22.12
CA ALA A 21 29.20 15.98 -23.36
C ALA A 21 28.06 15.82 -24.36
N VAL A 22 28.42 15.80 -25.64
CA VAL A 22 27.46 15.69 -26.75
C VAL A 22 27.22 14.23 -27.09
N PHE A 23 25.96 13.83 -27.16
CA PHE A 23 25.51 12.48 -27.54
C PHE A 23 24.42 12.57 -28.59
N ASP A 24 24.26 11.51 -29.40
CA ASP A 24 23.00 11.30 -30.10
C ASP A 24 22.09 10.46 -29.21
N ARG A 25 20.82 10.84 -29.08
CA ARG A 25 19.84 10.13 -28.26
C ARG A 25 18.84 9.42 -29.14
N TYR A 26 18.46 8.21 -28.73
CA TYR A 26 17.29 7.54 -29.30
C TYR A 26 16.48 6.77 -28.27
N GLU A 27 15.24 6.49 -28.64
CA GLU A 27 14.30 5.64 -27.91
C GLU A 27 13.64 4.65 -28.89
N GLU A 28 13.70 3.36 -28.57
CA GLU A 28 13.21 2.30 -29.47
C GLU A 28 11.68 2.24 -29.55
N GLU A 29 10.98 2.37 -28.42
CA GLU A 29 9.52 2.23 -28.36
C GLU A 29 8.77 3.43 -28.98
N SER A 30 9.32 4.63 -28.83
CA SER A 30 8.72 5.88 -29.30
C SER A 30 9.24 6.32 -30.67
N PHE A 31 10.26 5.63 -31.21
CA PHE A 31 10.98 5.98 -32.44
C PHE A 31 11.49 7.43 -32.45
N VAL A 32 11.88 7.94 -31.28
CA VAL A 32 12.46 9.28 -31.13
C VAL A 32 13.96 9.20 -31.39
N PHE A 33 14.47 10.08 -32.25
CA PHE A 33 15.89 10.28 -32.49
C PHE A 33 16.22 11.78 -32.41
N GLU A 34 17.23 12.14 -31.63
CA GLU A 34 17.72 13.50 -31.45
C GLU A 34 19.24 13.51 -31.56
N SER A 35 19.78 14.24 -32.55
CA SER A 35 21.23 14.35 -32.73
C SER A 35 21.83 15.51 -31.92
N ASN A 36 23.13 15.42 -31.62
CA ASN A 36 23.91 16.47 -30.97
C ASN A 36 23.29 17.02 -29.66
N CYS A 37 22.75 16.12 -28.83
CA CYS A 37 22.22 16.47 -27.51
C CYS A 37 23.37 16.74 -26.53
N LEU A 38 23.43 17.95 -25.95
CA LEU A 38 24.34 18.23 -24.85
C LEU A 38 23.74 17.68 -23.56
N PHE A 39 24.33 16.61 -23.02
CA PHE A 39 23.95 16.04 -21.71
C PHE A 39 24.82 16.60 -20.60
N GLN A 40 24.20 16.92 -19.46
CA GLN A 40 24.84 17.46 -18.27
C GLN A 40 24.19 16.93 -16.99
N VAL A 41 24.98 16.76 -15.94
CA VAL A 41 24.51 16.45 -14.58
C VAL A 41 24.78 17.64 -13.67
N ASP A 42 23.81 18.03 -12.85
CA ASP A 42 23.97 19.16 -11.94
C ASP A 42 24.94 18.87 -10.79
N GLU A 43 25.42 19.92 -10.13
CA GLU A 43 26.41 19.85 -9.04
C GLU A 43 26.01 18.96 -7.85
N PHE A 44 24.69 18.73 -7.62
CA PHE A 44 24.18 17.88 -6.55
C PHE A 44 23.83 16.46 -7.01
N GLY A 45 23.89 16.18 -8.32
CA GLY A 45 23.53 14.90 -8.90
C GLY A 45 22.03 14.59 -8.85
N PHE A 46 21.18 15.61 -8.87
CA PHE A 46 19.72 15.45 -8.84
C PHE A 46 19.11 15.11 -10.20
N PHE A 47 19.67 15.65 -11.27
CA PHE A 47 19.12 15.60 -12.62
C PHE A 47 20.20 15.30 -13.65
N LEU A 48 19.89 14.38 -14.55
CA LEU A 48 20.48 14.28 -15.87
C LEU A 48 19.64 15.16 -16.80
N SER A 49 20.22 16.24 -17.30
CA SER A 49 19.56 17.19 -18.20
C SER A 49 20.17 17.12 -19.59
N TRP A 50 19.37 17.38 -20.62
CA TRP A 50 19.89 17.52 -21.97
C TRP A 50 19.09 18.50 -22.82
N LYS A 51 19.76 19.02 -23.84
CA LYS A 51 19.15 19.90 -24.84
C LYS A 51 19.74 19.65 -26.21
N SER A 52 18.87 19.58 -27.21
CA SER A 52 19.20 19.53 -28.64
C SER A 52 18.81 20.85 -29.32
N GLU A 53 19.43 21.15 -30.46
CA GLU A 53 19.17 22.39 -31.19
C GLU A 53 17.70 22.47 -31.65
N GLY A 54 17.03 23.58 -31.38
CA GLY A 54 15.63 23.79 -31.75
C GLY A 54 14.61 23.00 -30.93
N LYS A 55 15.03 22.30 -29.85
CA LYS A 55 14.14 21.57 -28.93
C LYS A 55 14.12 22.20 -27.54
N GLU A 56 13.10 21.84 -26.77
CA GLU A 56 12.97 22.21 -25.36
C GLU A 56 13.96 21.43 -24.51
N GLY A 57 14.44 22.04 -23.42
CA GLY A 57 15.30 21.37 -22.45
C GLY A 57 14.55 20.26 -21.73
N GLN A 58 15.20 19.10 -21.60
CA GLN A 58 14.65 17.91 -20.97
C GLN A 58 15.45 17.55 -19.73
N VAL A 59 14.78 16.91 -18.77
CA VAL A 59 15.38 16.49 -17.50
C VAL A 59 14.87 15.12 -17.10
N LEU A 60 15.78 14.31 -16.59
CA LEU A 60 15.53 13.04 -15.94
C LEU A 60 16.06 13.12 -14.51
N GLU A 61 15.23 12.75 -13.55
CA GLU A 61 15.61 12.77 -12.14
C GLU A 61 16.46 11.54 -11.81
N CYS A 62 17.67 11.74 -11.27
CA CYS A 62 18.62 10.65 -11.01
C CYS A 62 18.10 9.62 -10.01
N SER A 63 17.21 9.99 -9.09
CA SER A 63 16.55 9.06 -8.16
C SER A 63 15.55 8.11 -8.83
N LEU A 64 15.15 8.41 -10.06
CA LEU A 64 14.30 7.56 -10.90
C LEU A 64 15.12 6.70 -11.87
N ILE A 65 16.44 6.86 -11.93
CA ILE A 65 17.32 5.99 -12.72
C ILE A 65 17.55 4.71 -11.92
N ASN A 66 17.11 3.59 -12.48
CA ASN A 66 17.22 2.28 -11.87
C ASN A 66 18.57 1.63 -12.21
N SER A 67 19.04 1.76 -13.45
CA SER A 67 20.35 1.25 -13.85
C SER A 67 20.93 2.01 -15.04
N VAL A 68 22.26 1.98 -15.16
CA VAL A 68 23.00 2.49 -16.31
C VAL A 68 23.96 1.39 -16.77
N ARG A 69 23.92 1.07 -18.06
CA ARG A 69 24.70 -0.03 -18.65
C ARG A 69 25.08 0.27 -20.10
N PHE A 70 25.98 -0.50 -20.67
CA PHE A 70 26.20 -0.47 -22.11
C PHE A 70 24.96 -0.99 -22.84
N GLY A 71 24.52 -0.26 -23.86
CA GLY A 71 23.42 -0.65 -24.74
C GLY A 71 23.89 -1.61 -25.83
N ALA A 72 22.99 -2.48 -26.29
CA ALA A 72 23.22 -3.26 -27.49
C ALA A 72 23.06 -2.38 -28.74
N VAL A 73 23.69 -2.79 -29.84
CA VAL A 73 23.49 -2.16 -31.15
C VAL A 73 22.00 -2.28 -31.52
N PRO A 74 21.33 -1.17 -31.90
CA PRO A 74 19.91 -1.20 -32.22
C PRO A 74 19.65 -2.06 -33.45
N LYS A 75 18.61 -2.88 -33.40
CA LYS A 75 18.21 -3.74 -34.53
C LYS A 75 17.16 -3.10 -35.43
N ASP A 76 16.58 -1.98 -35.01
CA ASP A 76 15.54 -1.32 -35.78
C ASP A 76 16.13 -0.57 -36.99
N PRO A 77 15.66 -0.86 -38.23
CA PRO A 77 16.19 -0.24 -39.44
C PRO A 77 16.06 1.29 -39.48
N LYS A 78 15.04 1.88 -38.83
CA LYS A 78 14.84 3.34 -38.85
C LYS A 78 15.89 4.04 -37.99
N ILE A 79 16.21 3.46 -36.84
CA ILE A 79 17.22 4.00 -35.91
C ILE A 79 18.61 3.87 -36.54
N LEU A 80 18.92 2.72 -37.14
CA LEU A 80 20.17 2.52 -37.88
C LEU A 80 20.31 3.53 -39.02
N THR A 81 19.28 3.72 -39.83
CA THR A 81 19.28 4.72 -40.91
C THR A 81 19.51 6.14 -40.37
N ALA A 82 18.93 6.49 -39.22
CA ALA A 82 19.13 7.80 -38.60
C ALA A 82 20.55 7.99 -38.06
N LEU A 83 21.15 6.94 -37.50
CA LEU A 83 22.55 6.93 -37.04
C LEU A 83 23.54 7.02 -38.21
N GLU A 84 23.26 6.30 -39.30
CA GLU A 84 24.05 6.38 -40.53
C GLU A 84 24.00 7.79 -41.15
N ALA A 85 22.83 8.44 -41.11
CA ALA A 85 22.66 9.81 -41.62
C ALA A 85 23.49 10.85 -40.86
N VAL A 86 23.86 10.58 -39.61
CA VAL A 86 24.79 11.40 -38.81
C VAL A 86 26.22 10.88 -38.84
N GLY A 87 26.53 9.91 -39.71
CA GLY A 87 27.87 9.41 -39.97
C GLY A 87 28.36 8.29 -39.03
N LYS A 88 27.47 7.64 -38.27
CA LYS A 88 27.81 6.52 -37.38
C LYS A 88 27.45 5.19 -38.04
N SER A 89 28.45 4.42 -38.45
CA SER A 89 28.26 3.10 -39.04
C SER A 89 27.95 2.02 -37.98
N GLU A 90 27.18 0.99 -38.35
CA GLU A 90 26.78 -0.08 -37.42
C GLU A 90 27.97 -0.73 -36.71
N ASN A 91 29.07 -0.97 -37.44
CA ASN A 91 30.29 -1.61 -36.93
C ASN A 91 31.02 -0.77 -35.87
N GLU A 92 30.74 0.54 -35.79
CA GLU A 92 31.38 1.47 -34.85
C GLU A 92 30.56 1.69 -33.57
N LEU A 93 29.31 1.21 -33.51
CA LEU A 93 28.40 1.44 -32.40
C LEU A 93 28.71 0.57 -31.18
N GLU A 94 29.41 -0.55 -31.37
CA GLU A 94 29.74 -1.46 -30.28
C GLU A 94 30.56 -0.75 -29.19
N GLY A 95 30.07 -0.80 -27.95
CA GLY A 95 30.71 -0.14 -26.80
C GLY A 95 30.54 1.38 -26.72
N ARG A 96 29.87 2.04 -27.69
CA ARG A 96 29.61 3.50 -27.66
C ARG A 96 28.23 3.87 -27.13
N ILE A 97 27.33 2.90 -26.97
CA ILE A 97 25.95 3.13 -26.54
C ILE A 97 25.84 3.00 -25.02
N VAL A 98 25.32 4.04 -24.38
CA VAL A 98 24.92 4.06 -22.97
C VAL A 98 23.41 3.91 -22.88
N CYS A 99 22.94 2.93 -22.13
CA CYS A 99 21.53 2.67 -21.87
C CYS A 99 21.20 3.11 -20.43
N VAL A 100 20.34 4.12 -20.30
CA VAL A 100 19.81 4.62 -19.04
C VAL A 100 18.40 4.06 -18.87
N CYS A 101 18.22 3.19 -17.88
CA CYS A 101 16.91 2.63 -17.52
C CYS A 101 16.34 3.42 -16.35
N SER A 102 15.12 3.95 -16.51
CA SER A 102 14.46 4.75 -15.48
C SER A 102 12.98 4.42 -15.36
N GLY A 103 12.39 4.66 -14.18
CA GLY A 103 10.98 4.36 -13.95
C GLY A 103 10.45 4.92 -12.63
N THR A 104 9.16 5.23 -12.60
CA THR A 104 8.45 5.65 -11.38
C THR A 104 8.05 4.47 -10.49
N ASP A 105 7.99 3.28 -11.07
CA ASP A 105 7.74 2.00 -10.43
C ASP A 105 8.61 0.91 -11.06
N LEU A 106 8.42 -0.35 -10.65
CA LEU A 106 9.26 -1.47 -11.09
C LEU A 106 8.84 -2.10 -12.42
N VAL A 107 7.64 -1.77 -12.91
CA VAL A 107 7.03 -2.39 -14.09
C VAL A 107 7.07 -1.44 -15.28
N ASN A 108 6.67 -0.18 -15.08
CA ASN A 108 6.65 0.89 -16.07
C ASN A 108 8.03 1.56 -16.12
N ILE A 109 8.93 0.93 -16.86
CA ILE A 109 10.29 1.41 -17.10
C ILE A 109 10.41 1.99 -18.51
N SER A 110 11.31 2.96 -18.66
CA SER A 110 11.67 3.61 -19.91
C SER A 110 13.18 3.49 -20.13
N PHE A 111 13.57 3.31 -21.39
CA PHE A 111 14.96 3.20 -21.79
C PHE A 111 15.35 4.40 -22.66
N THR A 112 16.36 5.13 -22.21
CA THR A 112 16.99 6.22 -22.97
C THR A 112 18.37 5.77 -23.40
N PHE A 113 18.62 5.75 -24.72
CA PHE A 113 19.92 5.37 -25.27
C PHE A 113 20.69 6.62 -25.70
N MET A 114 21.95 6.70 -25.30
CA MET A 114 22.87 7.78 -25.61
C MET A 114 24.07 7.21 -26.36
N VAL A 115 24.32 7.69 -27.58
CA VAL A 115 25.42 7.23 -28.44
C VAL A 115 26.56 8.22 -28.34
N ALA A 116 27.63 7.81 -27.66
CA ALA A 116 28.84 8.61 -27.48
C ALA A 116 29.60 8.80 -28.79
N GLU A 117 30.53 9.75 -28.81
CA GLU A 117 31.47 9.93 -29.90
C GLU A 117 32.47 8.75 -30.00
N ASN A 118 32.96 8.28 -28.86
CA ASN A 118 33.92 7.17 -28.75
C ASN A 118 33.63 6.28 -27.52
N THR A 119 34.32 5.15 -27.44
CA THR A 119 34.17 4.15 -26.37
C THR A 119 34.60 4.67 -25.00
N GLU A 120 35.58 5.58 -24.96
CA GLU A 120 36.10 6.18 -23.73
C GLU A 120 35.06 7.07 -23.05
N VAL A 121 34.38 7.93 -23.82
CA VAL A 121 33.31 8.79 -23.31
C VAL A 121 32.13 7.95 -22.83
N ALA A 122 31.72 6.92 -23.59
CA ALA A 122 30.66 6.01 -23.16
C ALA A 122 31.00 5.34 -21.81
N LYS A 123 32.23 4.82 -21.68
CA LYS A 123 32.71 4.21 -20.44
C LYS A 123 32.73 5.20 -19.27
N GLN A 124 33.28 6.39 -19.48
CA GLN A 124 33.32 7.45 -18.45
C GLN A 124 31.90 7.81 -17.97
N TRP A 125 30.92 7.91 -18.87
CA TRP A 125 29.55 8.25 -18.51
C TRP A 125 28.79 7.10 -17.83
N VAL A 126 29.03 5.83 -18.22
CA VAL A 126 28.47 4.67 -17.52
C VAL A 126 28.99 4.60 -16.09
N GLU A 127 30.30 4.74 -15.90
CA GLU A 127 30.94 4.73 -14.57
C GLU A 127 30.53 5.96 -13.73
N GLY A 128 30.52 7.14 -14.36
CA GLY A 128 30.13 8.41 -13.75
C GLY A 128 28.68 8.40 -13.25
N LEU A 129 27.72 8.08 -14.12
CA LEU A 129 26.30 7.95 -13.71
C LEU A 129 26.14 6.84 -12.68
N GLY A 130 26.81 5.70 -12.85
CA GLY A 130 26.81 4.58 -11.92
C GLY A 130 27.22 4.98 -10.50
N SER A 131 28.16 5.92 -10.35
CA SER A 131 28.61 6.41 -9.04
C SER A 131 27.57 7.30 -8.34
N ILE A 132 26.74 8.01 -9.10
CA ILE A 132 25.77 9.01 -8.61
C ILE A 132 24.43 8.36 -8.26
N ILE A 133 23.98 7.38 -9.06
CA ILE A 133 22.72 6.67 -8.83
C ILE A 133 22.77 5.84 -7.53
N HIS A 134 21.60 5.30 -7.13
CA HIS A 134 21.42 4.56 -5.87
C HIS A 134 21.83 5.34 -4.61
N ASN A 135 21.85 6.68 -4.67
CA ASN A 135 22.07 7.52 -3.51
C ASN A 135 20.81 7.56 -2.62
N PHE A 136 20.69 6.57 -1.73
CA PHE A 136 19.56 6.45 -0.80
C PHE A 136 19.46 7.63 0.17
N ARG A 137 20.59 8.28 0.50
CA ARG A 137 20.60 9.49 1.35
C ARG A 137 19.94 10.66 0.63
N ALA A 138 20.25 10.88 -0.64
CA ALA A 138 19.63 11.93 -1.45
C ALA A 138 18.11 11.72 -1.66
N ASN A 139 17.61 10.48 -1.50
CA ASN A 139 16.18 10.20 -1.52
C ASN A 139 15.43 10.65 -0.24
N ASN A 140 16.16 11.11 0.78
CA ASN A 140 15.63 11.50 2.10
C ASN A 140 16.02 12.93 2.48
N VAL A 141 16.38 13.77 1.50
CA VAL A 141 16.70 15.19 1.74
C VAL A 141 15.50 15.95 2.32
N SER A 142 15.83 17.01 3.08
CA SER A 142 14.87 17.90 3.71
C SER A 142 13.92 18.62 2.74
N PRO A 143 12.73 19.04 3.21
CA PRO A 143 11.79 19.86 2.43
C PRO A 143 12.43 21.13 1.83
N MET A 144 13.37 21.76 2.54
CA MET A 144 14.12 22.91 2.03
C MET A 144 14.95 22.55 0.79
N THR A 145 15.70 21.45 0.85
CA THR A 145 16.49 20.94 -0.27
C THR A 145 15.60 20.49 -1.42
N CYS A 146 14.45 19.89 -1.12
CA CYS A 146 13.42 19.53 -2.10
C CYS A 146 12.87 20.75 -2.87
N LEU A 147 12.66 21.89 -2.20
CA LEU A 147 12.29 23.14 -2.88
C LEU A 147 13.39 23.62 -3.82
N LYS A 148 14.67 23.54 -3.40
CA LYS A 148 15.82 23.85 -4.27
C LYS A 148 15.88 22.92 -5.48
N LYS A 149 15.69 21.62 -5.26
CA LYS A 149 15.61 20.61 -6.33
C LYS A 149 14.50 20.94 -7.34
N HIS A 150 13.32 21.36 -6.89
CA HIS A 150 12.23 21.77 -7.80
C HIS A 150 12.56 23.06 -8.57
N TRP A 151 13.19 24.04 -7.93
CA TRP A 151 13.68 25.24 -8.61
C TRP A 151 14.67 24.89 -9.74
N MET A 152 15.66 24.02 -9.46
CA MET A 152 16.61 23.55 -10.48
C MET A 152 15.90 22.87 -11.65
N LYS A 153 14.91 22.01 -11.36
CA LYS A 153 14.08 21.37 -12.38
C LYS A 153 13.42 22.40 -13.30
N LEU A 154 12.83 23.46 -12.73
CA LEU A 154 12.23 24.54 -13.51
C LEU A 154 13.25 25.32 -14.33
N ALA A 155 14.47 25.51 -13.80
CA ALA A 155 15.55 26.20 -14.51
C ALA A 155 16.06 25.41 -15.72
N PHE A 156 16.06 24.08 -15.66
CA PHE A 156 16.48 23.22 -16.77
C PHE A 156 15.40 22.99 -17.83
N LEU A 157 14.12 23.07 -17.46
CA LEU A 157 12.96 22.98 -18.37
C LEU A 157 12.79 24.26 -19.20
N THR A 158 13.76 24.52 -20.07
CA THR A 158 13.80 25.70 -20.96
C THR A 158 13.03 25.45 -22.25
N ASN A 159 12.51 26.51 -22.86
CA ASN A 159 11.93 26.45 -24.20
C ASN A 159 13.03 26.29 -25.29
N THR A 160 12.60 26.29 -26.54
CA THR A 160 13.49 26.28 -27.73
C THR A 160 14.52 27.41 -27.72
N ASN A 161 14.18 28.57 -27.14
CA ASN A 161 15.06 29.74 -27.03
C ASN A 161 16.05 29.64 -25.85
N GLY A 162 15.98 28.59 -25.03
CA GLY A 162 16.82 28.43 -23.84
C GLY A 162 16.41 29.28 -22.65
N LYS A 163 15.17 29.80 -22.64
CA LYS A 163 14.63 30.60 -21.54
C LYS A 163 13.58 29.82 -20.76
N ILE A 164 13.34 30.21 -19.51
CA ILE A 164 12.37 29.56 -18.62
C ILE A 164 10.96 30.12 -18.91
N PRO A 165 10.00 29.30 -19.35
CA PRO A 165 8.64 29.78 -19.60
C PRO A 165 7.93 30.13 -18.29
N VAL A 166 7.33 31.33 -18.21
CA VAL A 166 6.54 31.72 -17.02
C VAL A 166 5.41 30.73 -16.74
N ARG A 167 4.84 30.09 -17.78
CA ARG A 167 3.79 29.06 -17.63
C ARG A 167 4.24 27.85 -16.81
N SER A 168 5.51 27.47 -16.89
CA SER A 168 6.05 26.35 -16.11
C SER A 168 6.04 26.67 -14.62
N ILE A 169 6.34 27.93 -14.26
CA ILE A 169 6.30 28.42 -12.89
C ILE A 169 4.85 28.52 -12.40
N THR A 170 3.94 29.10 -13.20
CA THR A 170 2.53 29.25 -12.78
C THR A 170 1.84 27.92 -12.52
N ARG A 171 2.16 26.88 -13.29
CA ARG A 171 1.63 25.53 -13.08
C ARG A 171 1.95 24.96 -11.70
N THR A 172 3.12 25.29 -11.13
CA THR A 172 3.52 24.84 -9.78
C THR A 172 2.54 25.30 -8.69
N PHE A 173 1.91 26.46 -8.87
CA PHE A 173 1.03 27.08 -7.86
C PHE A 173 -0.45 27.11 -8.24
N ALA A 174 -0.81 26.52 -9.39
CA ALA A 174 -2.13 26.64 -10.00
C ALA A 174 -3.28 26.04 -9.16
N SER A 175 -2.95 25.13 -8.24
CA SER A 175 -3.90 24.44 -7.36
C SER A 175 -4.44 25.30 -6.21
N GLY A 176 -3.75 26.37 -5.81
CA GLY A 176 -4.14 27.17 -4.63
C GLY A 176 -4.49 28.62 -4.93
N LYS A 177 -3.83 29.23 -5.93
CA LYS A 177 -4.01 30.65 -6.28
C LYS A 177 -4.40 30.82 -7.74
N THR A 178 -4.92 31.99 -8.09
CA THR A 178 -5.24 32.32 -9.48
C THR A 178 -3.98 32.76 -10.23
N GLU A 179 -3.91 32.53 -11.54
CA GLU A 179 -2.77 32.98 -12.38
C GLU A 179 -2.46 34.47 -12.17
N LYS A 180 -3.49 35.31 -11.97
CA LYS A 180 -3.32 36.75 -11.71
C LYS A 180 -2.48 37.05 -10.47
N VAL A 181 -2.69 36.31 -9.38
CA VAL A 181 -1.92 36.49 -8.14
C VAL A 181 -0.47 36.06 -8.34
N ILE A 182 -0.24 34.98 -9.08
CA ILE A 182 1.11 34.49 -9.39
C ILE A 182 1.86 35.51 -10.25
N PHE A 183 1.23 36.05 -11.29
CA PHE A 183 1.83 37.10 -12.13
C PHE A 183 2.15 38.36 -11.34
N GLN A 184 1.25 38.79 -10.45
CA GLN A 184 1.50 39.94 -9.59
C GLN A 184 2.70 39.71 -8.66
N ALA A 185 2.81 38.52 -8.06
CA ALA A 185 3.95 38.15 -7.22
C ALA A 185 5.28 38.14 -8.01
N LEU A 186 5.28 37.61 -9.24
CA LEU A 186 6.44 37.66 -10.14
C LEU A 186 6.87 39.10 -10.46
N LYS A 187 5.88 39.97 -10.76
CA LYS A 187 6.13 41.37 -11.05
C LYS A 187 6.77 42.11 -9.87
N GLU A 188 6.31 41.84 -8.65
CA GLU A 188 6.88 42.43 -7.43
C GLU A 188 8.32 41.98 -7.15
N LEU A 189 8.71 40.80 -7.62
CA LEU A 189 10.08 40.28 -7.54
C LEU A 189 10.97 40.75 -8.71
N GLY A 190 10.45 41.65 -9.56
CA GLY A 190 11.15 42.16 -10.73
C GLY A 190 11.37 41.09 -11.81
N LEU A 191 10.54 40.06 -11.87
CA LEU A 191 10.60 39.01 -12.89
C LEU A 191 9.54 39.26 -13.99
N PRO A 192 9.80 38.81 -15.24
CA PRO A 192 8.79 38.80 -16.28
C PRO A 192 7.51 38.07 -15.82
N SER A 193 6.34 38.68 -16.06
CA SER A 193 5.08 38.27 -15.44
C SER A 193 3.94 38.03 -16.44
N GLY A 194 4.18 38.22 -17.73
CA GLY A 194 3.21 37.91 -18.78
C GLY A 194 3.05 36.40 -18.97
N LYS A 195 1.87 35.99 -19.44
CA LYS A 195 1.54 34.57 -19.64
C LYS A 195 2.43 33.85 -20.67
N ASN A 196 3.01 34.60 -21.60
CA ASN A 196 3.92 34.08 -22.63
C ASN A 196 5.33 34.66 -22.47
N ASP A 197 5.59 35.32 -21.34
CA ASP A 197 6.91 35.85 -21.08
C ASP A 197 7.87 34.71 -20.74
N GLU A 198 9.14 35.00 -20.95
CA GLU A 198 10.25 34.09 -20.78
C GLU A 198 11.25 34.74 -19.83
N ILE A 199 11.78 33.96 -18.89
CA ILE A 199 12.74 34.43 -17.89
C ILE A 199 14.13 33.92 -18.27
N GLU A 200 15.12 34.81 -18.24
CA GLU A 200 16.53 34.42 -18.36
C GLU A 200 16.93 33.55 -17.17
N PRO A 201 17.57 32.38 -17.37
CA PRO A 201 17.96 31.49 -16.27
C PRO A 201 18.75 32.19 -15.16
N ALA A 202 19.69 33.07 -15.53
CA ALA A 202 20.50 33.83 -14.57
C ALA A 202 19.68 34.81 -13.70
N ALA A 203 18.51 35.26 -14.17
CA ALA A 203 17.64 36.18 -13.42
C ALA A 203 16.74 35.46 -12.41
N PHE A 204 16.54 34.15 -12.56
CA PHE A 204 15.67 33.32 -11.73
C PHE A 204 16.47 32.57 -10.66
N THR A 205 17.03 33.29 -9.69
CA THR A 205 17.80 32.68 -8.60
C THR A 205 16.91 31.93 -7.60
N TYR A 206 17.52 31.06 -6.78
CA TYR A 206 16.80 30.30 -5.77
C TYR A 206 16.13 31.21 -4.72
N GLU A 207 16.79 32.31 -4.33
CA GLU A 207 16.28 33.27 -3.36
C GLU A 207 14.97 33.90 -3.85
N LYS A 208 14.92 34.32 -5.13
CA LYS A 208 13.69 34.83 -5.73
C LYS A 208 12.60 33.77 -5.79
N PHE A 209 12.94 32.52 -6.08
CA PHE A 209 11.97 31.43 -6.07
C PHE A 209 11.45 31.14 -4.65
N TYR A 210 12.32 31.17 -3.64
CA TYR A 210 11.93 30.99 -2.25
C TYR A 210 10.97 32.11 -1.79
N GLU A 211 11.31 33.38 -2.06
CA GLU A 211 10.42 34.51 -1.79
C GLU A 211 9.07 34.39 -2.52
N LEU A 212 9.09 33.92 -3.77
CA LEU A 212 7.87 33.64 -4.53
C LEU A 212 7.01 32.58 -3.82
N THR A 213 7.61 31.51 -3.29
CA THR A 213 6.89 30.47 -2.56
C THR A 213 6.26 31.02 -1.29
N GLN A 214 6.97 31.84 -0.52
CA GLN A 214 6.44 32.46 0.70
C GLN A 214 5.26 33.41 0.41
N LYS A 215 5.33 34.21 -0.67
CA LYS A 215 4.25 35.12 -1.07
C LYS A 215 2.99 34.37 -1.53
N ILE A 216 3.14 33.30 -2.31
CA ILE A 216 2.00 32.58 -2.91
C ILE A 216 1.40 31.57 -1.94
N CYS A 217 2.26 30.93 -1.13
CA CYS A 217 1.96 29.83 -0.24
C CYS A 217 2.39 30.19 1.20
N PRO A 218 1.76 31.21 1.83
CA PRO A 218 2.15 31.64 3.16
C PRO A 218 1.93 30.51 4.18
N ARG A 219 2.87 30.37 5.12
CA ARG A 219 2.88 29.34 6.16
C ARG A 219 2.21 29.83 7.44
N THR A 220 0.91 30.15 7.35
CA THR A 220 0.11 30.62 8.49
C THR A 220 0.11 29.64 9.66
N ASP A 221 0.23 28.34 9.36
CA ASP A 221 0.39 27.26 10.34
C ASP A 221 1.66 27.37 11.18
N ILE A 222 2.78 27.77 10.58
CA ILE A 222 4.04 28.01 11.29
C ILE A 222 3.98 29.36 12.01
N GLU A 223 3.39 30.40 11.42
CA GLU A 223 3.18 31.69 12.08
C GLU A 223 2.36 31.54 13.37
N ASP A 224 1.29 30.75 13.34
CA ASP A 224 0.46 30.46 14.52
C ASP A 224 1.25 29.70 15.60
N LEU A 225 2.09 28.74 15.21
CA LEU A 225 2.99 28.04 16.13
C LEU A 225 4.01 29.00 16.75
N PHE A 226 4.62 29.85 15.92
CA PHE A 226 5.61 30.83 16.35
C PHE A 226 5.01 31.81 17.37
N LYS A 227 3.82 32.32 17.09
CA LYS A 227 3.04 33.17 18.00
C LYS A 227 2.70 32.47 19.31
N LYS A 228 2.31 31.19 19.26
CA LYS A 228 2.03 30.38 20.45
C LYS A 228 3.24 30.22 21.36
N ILE A 229 4.44 30.03 20.80
CA ILE A 229 5.69 29.91 21.57
C ILE A 229 6.08 31.28 22.16
N ASN A 230 5.90 32.35 21.38
CA ASN A 230 6.31 33.69 21.81
C ASN A 230 5.32 34.37 22.78
N GLY A 231 4.04 34.01 22.71
CA GLY A 231 2.96 34.66 23.44
C GLY A 231 2.58 36.04 22.90
N ASP A 232 2.71 36.27 21.59
CA ASP A 232 2.39 37.52 20.86
C ASP A 232 3.10 38.80 21.36
N LYS A 233 4.30 38.67 21.94
CA LYS A 233 5.03 39.80 22.54
C LYS A 233 6.00 40.52 21.60
N THR A 234 6.59 39.80 20.65
CA THR A 234 7.68 40.25 19.77
C THR A 234 7.59 39.61 18.38
N ASP A 235 8.37 40.09 17.42
CA ASP A 235 8.47 39.52 16.07
C ASP A 235 9.61 38.46 15.94
N TYR A 236 10.23 38.10 17.07
CA TYR A 236 11.36 37.17 17.15
C TYR A 236 11.25 36.27 18.39
N LEU A 237 11.87 35.09 18.35
CA LEU A 237 12.09 34.22 19.51
C LEU A 237 13.50 34.42 20.08
N THR A 238 13.58 34.46 21.40
CA THR A 238 14.85 34.48 22.15
C THR A 238 15.48 33.09 22.21
N VAL A 239 16.77 33.02 22.53
CA VAL A 239 17.49 31.74 22.72
C VAL A 239 16.80 30.87 23.77
N ASP A 240 16.38 31.44 24.89
CA ASP A 240 15.74 30.68 25.98
C ASP A 240 14.38 30.10 25.55
N GLN A 241 13.58 30.86 24.82
CA GLN A 241 12.32 30.37 24.25
C GLN A 241 12.58 29.23 23.25
N LEU A 242 13.61 29.36 22.40
CA LEU A 242 13.99 28.31 21.46
C LEU A 242 14.48 27.04 22.18
N VAL A 243 15.29 27.18 23.23
CA VAL A 243 15.74 26.05 24.08
C VAL A 243 14.54 25.36 24.73
N SER A 244 13.59 26.12 25.27
CA SER A 244 12.34 25.57 25.84
C SER A 244 11.57 24.78 24.80
N PHE A 245 11.35 25.37 23.61
CA PHE A 245 10.67 24.70 22.50
C PHE A 245 11.35 23.38 22.10
N LEU A 246 12.67 23.39 21.92
CA LEU A 246 13.43 22.21 21.51
C LEU A 246 13.37 21.09 22.54
N ASN A 247 13.44 21.41 23.84
CA ASN A 247 13.43 20.41 24.90
C ASN A 247 12.03 19.91 25.27
N GLU A 248 11.01 20.78 25.24
CA GLU A 248 9.65 20.44 25.65
C GLU A 248 8.81 19.84 24.52
N HIS A 249 9.03 20.28 23.27
CA HIS A 249 8.20 19.90 22.12
C HIS A 249 8.94 19.02 21.11
N GLN A 250 10.21 19.30 20.79
CA GLN A 250 10.95 18.55 19.74
C GLN A 250 11.68 17.30 20.25
N ARG A 251 12.05 17.25 21.53
CA ARG A 251 12.77 16.12 22.12
C ARG A 251 11.81 14.99 22.47
N ASP A 252 12.17 13.76 22.12
CA ASP A 252 11.45 12.57 22.58
C ASP A 252 11.81 12.29 24.06
N PRO A 253 10.83 12.32 24.99
CA PRO A 253 11.07 12.09 26.41
C PRO A 253 11.52 10.67 26.74
N ARG A 254 11.32 9.70 25.84
CA ARG A 254 11.75 8.30 26.03
C ARG A 254 13.27 8.13 25.87
N LEU A 255 13.94 9.09 25.24
CA LEU A 255 15.38 9.02 24.99
C LEU A 255 16.18 9.29 26.27
N ASN A 256 17.22 8.48 26.48
CA ASN A 256 18.13 8.62 27.61
C ASN A 256 18.83 10.00 27.59
N GLU A 257 18.80 10.71 28.71
CA GLU A 257 19.32 12.08 28.85
C GLU A 257 20.85 12.18 28.76
N ILE A 258 21.57 11.08 29.00
CA ILE A 258 23.03 11.04 28.91
C ILE A 258 23.47 10.79 27.46
N LEU A 259 22.83 9.81 26.79
CA LEU A 259 23.12 9.50 25.39
C LEU A 259 22.58 10.59 24.44
N PHE A 260 21.42 11.15 24.77
CA PHE A 260 20.74 12.22 24.04
C PHE A 260 20.51 13.42 24.97
N PRO A 261 21.55 14.23 25.21
CA PRO A 261 21.48 15.39 26.10
C PRO A 261 20.46 16.42 25.64
N PHE A 262 19.96 17.20 26.60
CA PHE A 262 19.09 18.33 26.34
C PHE A 262 19.79 19.37 25.47
N TYR A 263 18.99 20.11 24.71
CA TYR A 263 19.44 21.29 24.00
C TYR A 263 19.82 22.37 25.01
N ASP A 264 20.96 23.02 24.76
CA ASP A 264 21.46 24.13 25.57
C ASP A 264 21.50 25.43 24.74
N THR A 265 21.83 26.54 25.40
CA THR A 265 21.96 27.86 24.79
C THR A 265 22.95 27.84 23.62
N LYS A 266 24.04 27.06 23.72
CA LYS A 266 25.05 26.95 22.67
C LYS A 266 24.47 26.31 21.41
N ARG A 267 23.72 25.23 21.56
CA ARG A 267 23.09 24.54 20.43
C ARG A 267 22.00 25.39 19.79
N ALA A 268 21.19 26.08 20.61
CA ALA A 268 20.19 27.01 20.10
C ALA A 268 20.84 28.16 19.30
N MET A 269 21.94 28.75 19.78
CA MET A 269 22.69 29.76 19.02
C MET A 269 23.21 29.25 17.67
N GLN A 270 23.72 28.01 17.60
CA GLN A 270 24.15 27.41 16.33
C GLN A 270 22.99 27.29 15.32
N ILE A 271 21.79 26.93 15.79
CA ILE A 271 20.59 26.87 14.94
C ILE A 271 20.28 28.28 14.41
N ILE A 272 20.33 29.30 15.26
CA ILE A 272 20.10 30.71 14.85
C ILE A 272 21.14 31.13 13.80
N GLU A 273 22.43 30.92 14.08
CA GLU A 273 23.53 31.25 13.15
C GLU A 273 23.37 30.58 11.78
N THR A 274 22.83 29.36 11.74
CA THR A 274 22.67 28.58 10.51
C THR A 274 21.44 28.99 9.70
N TYR A 275 20.29 29.19 10.37
CA TYR A 275 18.99 29.29 9.68
C TYR A 275 18.42 30.69 9.61
N GLU A 276 18.85 31.63 10.46
CA GLU A 276 18.34 33.01 10.42
C GLU A 276 18.91 33.76 9.20
N PRO A 277 18.10 34.30 8.29
CA PRO A 277 18.61 35.06 7.15
C PRO A 277 19.13 36.45 7.55
N ASP A 278 18.56 37.11 8.56
CA ASP A 278 18.90 38.48 8.93
C ASP A 278 20.15 38.53 9.82
N GLU A 279 21.22 39.17 9.33
CA GLU A 279 22.49 39.32 10.03
C GLU A 279 22.40 40.17 11.31
N ASP A 280 21.46 41.10 11.42
CA ASP A 280 21.22 41.87 12.64
C ASP A 280 20.55 41.02 13.72
N LEU A 281 19.60 40.16 13.34
CA LEU A 281 18.93 39.24 14.25
C LEU A 281 19.88 38.12 14.71
N LYS A 282 20.70 37.58 13.81
CA LYS A 282 21.80 36.65 14.14
C LYS A 282 22.71 37.21 15.21
N ARG A 283 23.22 38.44 15.02
CA ARG A 283 24.12 39.09 16.00
C ARG A 283 23.46 39.32 17.36
N LYS A 284 22.14 39.51 17.39
CA LYS A 284 21.35 39.66 18.62
C LYS A 284 21.00 38.31 19.27
N GLY A 285 21.29 37.18 18.62
CA GLY A 285 20.94 35.85 19.12
C GLY A 285 19.43 35.60 19.16
N VAL A 286 18.69 36.12 18.18
CA VAL A 286 17.23 35.93 18.09
C VAL A 286 16.86 35.38 16.71
N ILE A 287 15.76 34.62 16.63
CA ILE A 287 15.29 34.00 15.39
C ILE A 287 13.93 34.54 14.97
N SER A 288 13.80 34.91 13.71
CA SER A 288 12.57 35.37 13.08
C SER A 288 11.63 34.20 12.75
N SER A 289 10.40 34.49 12.35
CA SER A 289 9.48 33.47 11.85
C SER A 289 10.00 32.79 10.58
N ASP A 290 10.76 33.49 9.72
CA ASP A 290 11.37 32.89 8.52
C ASP A 290 12.52 31.96 8.90
N GLY A 291 13.42 32.40 9.79
CA GLY A 291 14.50 31.56 10.32
C GLY A 291 13.98 30.29 11.02
N PHE A 292 12.90 30.42 11.79
CA PHE A 292 12.25 29.29 12.45
C PHE A 292 11.60 28.32 11.44
N CYS A 293 10.95 28.85 10.39
CA CYS A 293 10.42 28.05 9.29
C CYS A 293 11.53 27.26 8.58
N ARG A 294 12.67 27.90 8.30
CA ARG A 294 13.85 27.27 7.70
C ARG A 294 14.40 26.13 8.55
N TYR A 295 14.48 26.32 9.88
CA TYR A 295 14.86 25.25 10.81
C TYR A 295 13.88 24.07 10.75
N LEU A 296 12.57 24.33 10.82
CA LEU A 296 11.57 23.25 10.80
C LEU A 296 11.57 22.44 9.50
N MET A 297 12.05 23.03 8.40
CA MET A 297 12.15 22.43 7.08
C MET A 297 13.55 21.87 6.77
N SER A 298 14.49 21.84 7.72
CA SER A 298 15.88 21.40 7.51
C SER A 298 16.11 19.93 7.85
N ASP A 299 17.27 19.40 7.47
CA ASP A 299 17.69 18.01 7.76
C ASP A 299 17.89 17.77 9.28
N GLU A 300 18.16 18.82 10.06
CA GLU A 300 18.24 18.72 11.53
C GLU A 300 16.88 18.44 12.20
N ASN A 301 15.78 18.73 11.49
CA ASN A 301 14.43 18.51 11.98
C ASN A 301 13.71 17.33 11.30
N ALA A 302 14.47 16.38 10.72
CA ALA A 302 13.91 15.19 10.08
C ALA A 302 12.95 14.39 10.99
N PRO A 303 11.91 13.73 10.44
CA PRO A 303 10.92 12.97 11.21
C PRO A 303 11.47 11.68 11.82
N VAL A 304 12.54 11.13 11.26
CA VAL A 304 13.27 9.94 11.75
C VAL A 304 14.73 10.30 11.94
N PHE A 305 15.45 9.58 12.79
CA PHE A 305 16.90 9.72 12.84
C PHE A 305 17.50 9.25 11.50
N LEU A 306 18.24 10.13 10.84
CA LEU A 306 18.76 9.90 9.50
C LEU A 306 19.86 8.84 9.46
N ASP A 307 20.52 8.56 10.59
CA ASP A 307 21.47 7.45 10.74
C ASP A 307 20.80 6.07 10.58
N ARG A 308 19.48 5.96 10.84
CA ARG A 308 18.72 4.72 10.64
C ARG A 308 18.50 4.37 9.17
N LEU A 309 18.71 5.34 8.27
CA LEU A 309 18.72 5.09 6.83
C LEU A 309 20.04 4.46 6.38
N GLU A 310 21.10 4.56 7.17
CA GLU A 310 22.39 3.91 6.90
C GLU A 310 22.40 2.49 7.46
N LEU A 311 23.44 1.71 7.13
CA LEU A 311 23.65 0.40 7.72
C LEU A 311 24.06 0.57 9.19
N TYR A 312 23.13 0.35 10.11
CA TYR A 312 23.32 0.60 11.54
C TYR A 312 23.06 -0.61 12.44
N GLN A 313 22.33 -1.62 11.92
CA GLN A 313 21.99 -2.82 12.68
C GLN A 313 23.15 -3.82 12.66
N GLU A 314 23.23 -4.68 13.68
CA GLU A 314 24.21 -5.76 13.71
C GLU A 314 23.92 -6.80 12.63
N MET A 315 24.94 -7.18 11.85
CA MET A 315 24.82 -8.07 10.69
C MET A 315 25.52 -9.43 10.89
N ASP A 316 25.88 -9.74 12.13
CA ASP A 316 26.62 -10.94 12.56
C ASP A 316 25.75 -12.00 13.27
N HIS A 317 24.43 -11.77 13.37
CA HIS A 317 23.51 -12.79 13.90
C HIS A 317 23.20 -13.85 12.83
N PRO A 318 22.72 -15.05 13.21
CA PRO A 318 22.28 -16.06 12.26
C PRO A 318 21.22 -15.55 11.27
N LEU A 319 21.21 -16.03 10.02
CA LEU A 319 20.21 -15.65 9.01
C LEU A 319 18.75 -15.72 9.49
N ALA A 320 18.41 -16.72 10.33
CA ALA A 320 17.06 -16.85 10.89
C ALA A 320 16.64 -15.64 11.74
N HIS A 321 17.55 -14.79 12.19
CA HIS A 321 17.30 -13.62 13.03
C HIS A 321 16.92 -12.35 12.27
N TYR A 322 16.84 -12.38 10.93
CA TYR A 322 16.52 -11.22 10.10
C TYR A 322 15.20 -11.41 9.36
N PHE A 323 14.46 -10.31 9.20
CA PHE A 323 13.48 -10.19 8.12
C PHE A 323 14.22 -9.97 6.81
N ILE A 324 13.83 -10.68 5.76
CA ILE A 324 14.50 -10.70 4.46
C ILE A 324 13.50 -10.23 3.40
N SER A 325 13.84 -9.16 2.70
CA SER A 325 13.04 -8.64 1.60
C SER A 325 12.90 -9.70 0.50
N SER A 326 11.67 -10.14 0.21
CA SER A 326 11.41 -11.35 -0.57
C SER A 326 10.33 -11.15 -1.62
N SER A 327 10.55 -11.68 -2.82
CA SER A 327 9.65 -11.62 -3.97
C SER A 327 8.99 -12.98 -4.25
N HIS A 328 7.80 -12.95 -4.83
CA HIS A 328 7.03 -14.10 -5.32
C HIS A 328 6.83 -13.97 -6.82
N ASN A 329 6.95 -15.07 -7.58
CA ASN A 329 6.84 -15.12 -9.04
C ASN A 329 7.54 -13.93 -9.72
N THR A 330 8.84 -13.78 -9.42
CA THR A 330 9.61 -12.55 -9.68
C THR A 330 9.66 -12.19 -11.16
N TYR A 331 9.51 -13.18 -12.04
CA TYR A 331 9.50 -13.00 -13.47
C TYR A 331 8.26 -12.26 -14.00
N LEU A 332 7.13 -12.24 -13.28
CA LEU A 332 5.88 -11.65 -13.76
C LEU A 332 5.85 -10.13 -13.62
N THR A 333 5.38 -9.46 -14.68
CA THR A 333 5.18 -7.99 -14.71
C THR A 333 3.72 -7.58 -14.53
N GLY A 334 2.80 -8.53 -14.39
CA GLY A 334 1.36 -8.27 -14.28
C GLY A 334 0.59 -9.41 -13.62
N ARG A 335 -0.54 -9.80 -14.22
CA ARG A 335 -1.43 -10.87 -13.74
C ARG A 335 -0.73 -12.23 -13.67
N GLN A 336 -1.24 -13.13 -12.84
CA GLN A 336 -0.74 -14.52 -12.72
C GLN A 336 -1.12 -15.38 -13.94
N PHE A 337 -2.18 -15.02 -14.67
CA PHE A 337 -2.63 -15.70 -15.88
C PHE A 337 -2.54 -14.77 -17.08
N GLY A 338 -1.99 -15.27 -18.19
CA GLY A 338 -1.76 -14.49 -19.41
C GLY A 338 -0.78 -13.32 -19.25
N GLY A 339 -0.06 -13.26 -18.13
CA GLY A 339 0.89 -12.19 -17.81
C GLY A 339 2.19 -12.29 -18.62
N LYS A 340 2.85 -11.16 -18.82
CA LYS A 340 4.19 -11.12 -19.44
C LYS A 340 5.25 -11.43 -18.39
N SER A 341 6.10 -12.41 -18.70
CA SER A 341 7.34 -12.67 -17.97
C SER A 341 8.47 -11.81 -18.53
N SER A 342 9.34 -11.30 -17.66
CA SER A 342 10.44 -10.40 -18.04
C SER A 342 11.72 -10.69 -17.27
N VAL A 343 12.85 -10.76 -17.99
CA VAL A 343 14.19 -10.82 -17.40
C VAL A 343 14.52 -9.53 -16.64
N GLU A 344 14.04 -8.38 -17.14
CA GLU A 344 14.30 -7.09 -16.52
C GLU A 344 13.65 -6.96 -15.14
N MET A 345 12.55 -7.68 -14.88
CA MET A 345 11.90 -7.69 -13.57
C MET A 345 12.84 -8.18 -12.46
N TYR A 346 13.71 -9.17 -12.73
CA TYR A 346 14.73 -9.61 -11.77
C TYR A 346 15.73 -8.50 -11.44
N ARG A 347 16.17 -7.75 -12.45
CA ARG A 347 17.07 -6.61 -12.24
C ARG A 347 16.41 -5.56 -11.35
N GLN A 348 15.20 -5.15 -11.69
CA GLN A 348 14.46 -4.13 -10.95
C GLN A 348 14.21 -4.53 -9.49
N VAL A 349 13.80 -5.78 -9.26
CA VAL A 349 13.54 -6.30 -7.91
C VAL A 349 14.81 -6.36 -7.06
N LEU A 350 15.94 -6.81 -7.63
CA LEU A 350 17.23 -6.84 -6.92
C LEU A 350 17.76 -5.43 -6.64
N LEU A 351 17.65 -4.50 -7.60
CA LEU A 351 18.04 -3.10 -7.45
C LEU A 351 17.17 -2.38 -6.40
N ALA A 352 15.91 -2.79 -6.22
CA ALA A 352 15.05 -2.33 -5.13
C ALA A 352 15.45 -2.86 -3.74
N GLY A 353 16.49 -3.69 -3.65
CA GLY A 353 17.01 -4.23 -2.38
C GLY A 353 16.40 -5.58 -1.99
N CYS A 354 15.58 -6.21 -2.84
CA CYS A 354 15.07 -7.57 -2.59
C CYS A 354 16.22 -8.59 -2.55
N ARG A 355 16.18 -9.56 -1.63
CA ARG A 355 17.24 -10.55 -1.37
C ARG A 355 16.80 -11.99 -1.55
N CYS A 356 15.51 -12.24 -1.80
CA CYS A 356 14.99 -13.56 -2.15
C CYS A 356 14.10 -13.46 -3.39
N VAL A 357 14.50 -14.11 -4.47
CA VAL A 357 13.78 -14.09 -5.76
C VAL A 357 13.39 -15.50 -6.18
N GLU A 358 12.27 -15.63 -6.88
CA GLU A 358 11.68 -16.90 -7.26
C GLU A 358 11.81 -17.16 -8.76
N LEU A 359 12.18 -18.40 -9.13
CA LEU A 359 12.40 -18.86 -10.48
C LEU A 359 11.62 -20.17 -10.71
N ASP A 360 10.55 -20.11 -11.49
CA ASP A 360 9.74 -21.28 -11.84
C ASP A 360 10.29 -21.91 -13.11
N CYS A 361 11.08 -22.96 -12.95
CA CYS A 361 11.90 -23.52 -14.00
C CYS A 361 11.16 -24.67 -14.69
N TRP A 362 11.02 -24.59 -16.02
CA TRP A 362 10.35 -25.59 -16.85
C TRP A 362 11.24 -26.03 -18.01
N ASP A 363 10.99 -27.25 -18.51
CA ASP A 363 11.67 -27.75 -19.70
C ASP A 363 11.28 -26.90 -20.93
N GLY A 364 12.28 -26.35 -21.62
CA GLY A 364 12.06 -25.72 -22.91
C GLY A 364 11.86 -26.74 -24.02
N LYS A 365 10.99 -26.39 -24.98
CA LYS A 365 10.58 -27.26 -26.10
C LYS A 365 11.34 -27.02 -27.41
N GLY A 366 12.33 -26.12 -27.41
CA GLY A 366 13.15 -25.81 -28.59
C GLY A 366 14.13 -26.93 -28.95
N GLU A 367 14.70 -26.88 -30.15
CA GLU A 367 15.69 -27.86 -30.65
C GLU A 367 16.91 -27.95 -29.71
N ASP A 368 17.33 -26.83 -29.12
CA ASP A 368 18.47 -26.74 -28.20
C ASP A 368 18.16 -27.19 -26.76
N GLN A 369 16.89 -27.53 -26.46
CA GLN A 369 16.40 -27.91 -25.12
C GLN A 369 16.91 -26.97 -24.01
N GLU A 370 16.70 -25.66 -24.20
CA GLU A 370 17.08 -24.62 -23.25
C GLU A 370 16.05 -24.49 -22.12
N PRO A 371 16.45 -24.53 -20.83
CA PRO A 371 15.52 -24.35 -19.72
C PRO A 371 14.88 -22.94 -19.74
N ILE A 372 13.59 -22.89 -19.45
CA ILE A 372 12.79 -21.65 -19.46
C ILE A 372 12.22 -21.34 -18.08
N ILE A 373 11.80 -20.09 -17.89
CA ILE A 373 11.05 -19.62 -16.74
C ILE A 373 9.70 -19.11 -17.20
N THR A 374 8.63 -19.61 -16.58
CA THR A 374 7.24 -19.24 -16.87
C THR A 374 6.32 -19.70 -15.75
N HIS A 375 5.12 -19.13 -15.67
CA HIS A 375 4.08 -19.65 -14.79
C HIS A 375 3.38 -20.81 -15.51
N GLY A 376 3.70 -22.04 -15.08
CA GLY A 376 3.32 -23.26 -15.78
C GLY A 376 1.82 -23.36 -16.08
N LYS A 377 1.48 -23.70 -17.32
CA LYS A 377 0.09 -23.86 -17.83
C LYS A 377 -0.82 -22.64 -17.65
N ALA A 378 -0.27 -21.46 -17.33
CA ALA A 378 -1.02 -20.22 -17.11
C ALA A 378 -0.97 -19.23 -18.29
N MET A 379 -0.52 -19.67 -19.48
CA MET A 379 -0.37 -18.87 -20.72
C MET A 379 0.48 -17.59 -20.55
N CYS A 380 1.41 -17.60 -19.60
CA CYS A 380 2.40 -16.53 -19.49
C CYS A 380 3.46 -16.68 -20.59
N THR A 381 4.15 -15.60 -20.91
CA THR A 381 5.27 -15.67 -21.87
C THR A 381 6.48 -16.36 -21.25
N ASP A 382 7.26 -17.05 -22.06
CA ASP A 382 8.45 -17.75 -21.61
C ASP A 382 9.68 -16.84 -21.72
N ILE A 383 10.58 -16.92 -20.73
CA ILE A 383 11.91 -16.29 -20.77
C ILE A 383 13.00 -17.34 -20.53
N LEU A 384 14.19 -17.14 -21.07
CA LEU A 384 15.28 -18.11 -20.92
C LEU A 384 15.86 -18.06 -19.50
N PHE A 385 16.07 -19.23 -18.89
CA PHE A 385 16.72 -19.34 -17.58
C PHE A 385 18.12 -18.71 -17.60
N LYS A 386 18.89 -18.96 -18.67
CA LYS A 386 20.25 -18.41 -18.84
C LYS A 386 20.28 -16.88 -18.75
N ASP A 387 19.34 -16.20 -19.42
CA ASP A 387 19.27 -14.74 -19.43
C ASP A 387 18.90 -14.18 -18.05
N VAL A 388 18.03 -14.89 -17.31
CA VAL A 388 17.70 -14.54 -15.93
C VAL A 388 18.90 -14.67 -15.00
N ILE A 389 19.67 -15.77 -15.09
CA ILE A 389 20.88 -15.96 -14.28
C ILE A 389 21.92 -14.86 -14.59
N GLN A 390 22.09 -14.51 -15.86
CA GLN A 390 22.97 -13.41 -16.28
C GLN A 390 22.50 -12.06 -15.70
N ALA A 391 21.20 -11.76 -15.76
CA ALA A 391 20.62 -10.55 -15.18
C ALA A 391 20.79 -10.47 -13.66
N ILE A 392 20.62 -11.60 -12.96
CA ILE A 392 20.86 -11.70 -11.51
C ILE A 392 22.33 -11.43 -11.20
N LYS A 393 23.27 -12.03 -11.94
CA LYS A 393 24.71 -11.80 -11.75
C LYS A 393 25.06 -10.31 -11.82
N GLU A 394 24.50 -9.60 -12.79
CA GLU A 394 24.75 -8.18 -13.02
C GLU A 394 24.24 -7.28 -11.89
N THR A 395 23.16 -7.67 -11.21
CA THR A 395 22.40 -6.76 -10.33
C THR A 395 22.31 -7.20 -8.87
N ALA A 396 22.61 -8.46 -8.56
CA ALA A 396 22.48 -9.04 -7.23
C ALA A 396 23.17 -8.19 -6.14
N PHE A 397 24.35 -7.64 -6.44
CA PHE A 397 25.17 -6.94 -5.45
C PHE A 397 25.42 -5.45 -5.74
N VAL A 398 24.57 -4.83 -6.58
CA VAL A 398 24.71 -3.39 -6.92
C VAL A 398 24.28 -2.50 -5.77
N THR A 399 23.12 -2.76 -5.18
CA THR A 399 22.55 -1.92 -4.10
C THR A 399 22.76 -2.50 -2.69
N SER A 400 23.16 -3.76 -2.58
CA SER A 400 23.41 -4.43 -1.31
C SER A 400 24.44 -5.53 -1.47
N GLU A 401 25.43 -5.61 -0.58
CA GLU A 401 26.46 -6.66 -0.59
C GLU A 401 26.00 -7.96 0.08
N TYR A 402 24.83 -7.96 0.72
CA TYR A 402 24.32 -9.08 1.51
C TYR A 402 23.76 -10.21 0.63
N PRO A 403 23.73 -11.45 1.16
CA PRO A 403 23.42 -12.64 0.37
C PRO A 403 22.08 -12.57 -0.38
N VAL A 404 22.02 -13.27 -1.51
CA VAL A 404 20.80 -13.44 -2.31
C VAL A 404 20.38 -14.91 -2.32
N ILE A 405 19.10 -15.19 -2.09
CA ILE A 405 18.51 -16.53 -2.11
C ILE A 405 17.70 -16.69 -3.40
N LEU A 406 18.03 -17.71 -4.20
CA LEU A 406 17.27 -18.10 -5.38
C LEU A 406 16.33 -19.25 -5.02
N SER A 407 15.03 -18.98 -4.98
CA SER A 407 13.99 -19.97 -4.74
C SER A 407 13.59 -20.63 -6.06
N PHE A 408 14.07 -21.85 -6.30
CA PHE A 408 13.70 -22.61 -7.50
C PHE A 408 12.42 -23.39 -7.25
N GLU A 409 11.43 -23.20 -8.12
CA GLU A 409 10.33 -24.15 -8.30
C GLU A 409 10.64 -24.98 -9.55
N ASN A 410 11.20 -26.17 -9.33
CA ASN A 410 11.82 -26.96 -10.39
C ASN A 410 10.86 -27.99 -11.00
N HIS A 411 10.60 -27.87 -12.30
CA HIS A 411 9.79 -28.79 -13.11
C HIS A 411 10.56 -29.39 -14.28
N CYS A 412 11.88 -29.23 -14.32
CA CYS A 412 12.73 -29.65 -15.43
C CYS A 412 13.13 -31.14 -15.35
N SER A 413 13.39 -31.75 -16.51
CA SER A 413 14.06 -33.03 -16.69
C SER A 413 15.49 -33.03 -16.12
N LYS A 414 16.05 -34.21 -15.81
CA LYS A 414 17.45 -34.34 -15.32
C LYS A 414 18.46 -33.68 -16.26
N TYR A 415 18.24 -33.77 -17.57
CA TYR A 415 19.10 -33.16 -18.57
C TYR A 415 19.11 -31.63 -18.47
N GLN A 416 17.94 -31.00 -18.45
CA GLN A 416 17.86 -29.55 -18.34
C GLN A 416 18.24 -29.05 -16.93
N GLN A 417 18.02 -29.84 -15.87
CA GLN A 417 18.55 -29.55 -14.53
C GLN A 417 20.08 -29.51 -14.50
N TYR A 418 20.76 -30.39 -15.25
CA TYR A 418 22.21 -30.32 -15.41
C TYR A 418 22.63 -29.02 -16.11
N LYS A 419 21.94 -28.62 -17.19
CA LYS A 419 22.19 -27.32 -17.87
C LYS A 419 21.96 -26.14 -16.93
N MET A 420 20.88 -26.12 -16.15
CA MET A 420 20.62 -25.09 -15.13
C MET A 420 21.76 -24.98 -14.11
N SER A 421 22.24 -26.13 -13.63
CA SER A 421 23.35 -26.19 -12.68
C SER A 421 24.64 -25.65 -13.29
N LYS A 422 24.91 -25.99 -14.55
CA LYS A 422 26.06 -25.46 -15.30
C LYS A 422 25.97 -23.95 -15.51
N TYR A 423 24.80 -23.42 -15.89
CA TYR A 423 24.63 -21.96 -15.98
C TYR A 423 24.85 -21.26 -14.64
N CYS A 424 24.34 -21.82 -13.53
CA CYS A 424 24.59 -21.25 -12.21
C CYS A 424 26.10 -21.25 -11.88
N GLU A 425 26.80 -22.36 -12.13
CA GLU A 425 28.24 -22.46 -11.87
C GLU A 425 29.07 -21.54 -12.77
N ASP A 426 28.85 -21.58 -14.08
CA ASP A 426 29.66 -20.87 -15.06
C ASP A 426 29.43 -19.36 -15.00
N LEU A 427 28.18 -18.93 -14.80
CA LEU A 427 27.84 -17.50 -14.77
C LEU A 427 28.12 -16.87 -13.41
N PHE A 428 27.68 -17.48 -12.29
CA PHE A 428 27.91 -16.88 -10.97
C PHE A 428 29.34 -17.08 -10.47
N GLY A 429 30.03 -18.15 -10.87
CA GLY A 429 31.39 -18.45 -10.43
C GLY A 429 31.50 -18.44 -8.91
N ASP A 430 32.40 -17.63 -8.37
CA ASP A 430 32.65 -17.52 -6.92
C ASP A 430 31.51 -16.89 -6.12
N LEU A 431 30.55 -16.23 -6.79
CA LEU A 431 29.36 -15.71 -6.13
C LEU A 431 28.44 -16.85 -5.68
N LEU A 432 28.44 -18.00 -6.36
CA LEU A 432 27.62 -19.14 -5.97
C LEU A 432 28.21 -19.86 -4.75
N LEU A 433 27.40 -20.04 -3.70
CA LEU A 433 27.79 -20.83 -2.54
C LEU A 433 27.60 -22.32 -2.83
N LYS A 434 28.64 -22.97 -3.37
CA LYS A 434 28.60 -24.40 -3.75
C LYS A 434 28.77 -25.36 -2.57
N GLN A 435 29.50 -24.96 -1.54
CA GLN A 435 29.79 -25.80 -0.37
C GLN A 435 29.48 -25.03 0.92
N PRO A 436 29.13 -25.74 2.01
CA PRO A 436 29.01 -25.13 3.32
C PRO A 436 30.32 -24.49 3.76
N LEU A 437 30.23 -23.40 4.53
CA LEU A 437 31.38 -22.80 5.20
C LEU A 437 31.93 -23.76 6.25
N GLU A 438 33.25 -23.85 6.36
CA GLU A 438 33.92 -24.70 7.36
C GLU A 438 33.51 -24.34 8.79
N THR A 439 33.24 -23.06 9.06
CA THR A 439 32.79 -22.54 10.36
C THR A 439 31.36 -22.95 10.71
N HIS A 440 30.55 -23.30 9.71
CA HIS A 440 29.12 -23.60 9.86
C HIS A 440 28.76 -24.89 9.13
N PRO A 441 29.22 -26.06 9.60
CA PRO A 441 28.90 -27.34 8.95
C PRO A 441 27.40 -27.64 9.02
N LEU A 442 26.89 -28.42 8.06
CA LEU A 442 25.48 -28.82 7.97
C LEU A 442 25.13 -29.93 8.98
N GLU A 443 25.29 -29.64 10.27
CA GLU A 443 25.06 -30.57 11.37
C GLU A 443 23.86 -30.16 12.23
N GLN A 444 23.36 -31.09 13.03
CA GLN A 444 22.29 -30.84 13.99
C GLN A 444 22.72 -29.81 15.05
N GLY A 445 21.84 -28.85 15.34
CA GLY A 445 22.05 -27.81 16.35
C GLY A 445 23.04 -26.70 15.97
N LYS A 446 23.68 -26.78 14.79
CA LYS A 446 24.53 -25.69 14.28
C LYS A 446 23.67 -24.58 13.69
N ALA A 447 23.90 -23.35 14.15
CA ALA A 447 23.19 -22.17 13.67
C ALA A 447 23.51 -21.87 12.20
N LEU A 448 22.60 -21.15 11.56
CA LEU A 448 22.84 -20.59 10.22
C LEU A 448 23.97 -19.55 10.28
N PRO A 449 24.78 -19.41 9.21
CA PRO A 449 25.73 -18.32 9.09
C PRO A 449 25.03 -16.95 9.15
N SER A 450 25.80 -15.91 9.44
CA SER A 450 25.30 -14.54 9.41
C SER A 450 25.23 -13.95 8.00
N PRO A 451 24.45 -12.87 7.78
CA PRO A 451 24.53 -12.10 6.55
C PRO A 451 25.96 -11.64 6.22
N ASN A 452 26.78 -11.30 7.24
CA ASN A 452 28.18 -10.92 7.05
C ASN A 452 29.05 -12.08 6.56
N ASP A 453 28.87 -13.29 7.10
CA ASP A 453 29.59 -14.50 6.66
C ASP A 453 29.31 -14.86 5.20
N LEU A 454 28.14 -14.46 4.70
CA LEU A 454 27.62 -14.77 3.38
C LEU A 454 27.62 -13.56 2.43
N LYS A 455 28.42 -12.53 2.72
CA LYS A 455 28.55 -11.38 1.82
C LYS A 455 28.93 -11.81 0.41
N ARG A 456 28.23 -11.22 -0.56
CA ARG A 456 28.39 -11.48 -1.99
C ARG A 456 28.22 -12.95 -2.38
N LYS A 457 27.41 -13.70 -1.62
CA LYS A 457 27.05 -15.09 -1.92
C LYS A 457 25.61 -15.24 -2.39
N ILE A 458 25.42 -16.15 -3.33
CA ILE A 458 24.14 -16.57 -3.88
C ILE A 458 23.86 -17.99 -3.37
N LEU A 459 22.74 -18.18 -2.69
CA LEU A 459 22.28 -19.45 -2.15
C LEU A 459 21.17 -20.00 -3.05
N ILE A 460 21.21 -21.30 -3.34
CA ILE A 460 20.13 -21.99 -4.07
C ILE A 460 19.24 -22.70 -3.06
N LYS A 461 17.95 -22.34 -3.08
CA LYS A 461 16.89 -23.08 -2.41
C LYS A 461 16.21 -23.98 -3.45
N ASN A 462 16.53 -25.26 -3.41
CA ASN A 462 15.91 -26.32 -4.23
C ASN A 462 15.86 -27.63 -3.43
N LYS A 463 15.03 -28.61 -3.83
CA LYS A 463 15.02 -29.94 -3.19
C LYS A 463 16.43 -30.57 -3.26
N ARG A 464 16.80 -31.30 -2.20
CA ARG A 464 18.11 -31.97 -2.07
C ARG A 464 17.93 -33.48 -1.90
N LEU A 465 18.77 -34.27 -2.55
CA LEU A 465 18.85 -35.72 -2.38
C LEU A 465 19.40 -36.08 -0.98
N LYS A 466 19.11 -37.30 -0.51
CA LYS A 466 19.76 -37.84 0.69
C LYS A 466 21.28 -37.91 0.46
N PRO A 467 22.14 -37.57 1.44
CA PRO A 467 23.60 -37.53 1.25
C PRO A 467 24.21 -38.82 0.68
N GLU A 468 23.69 -39.98 1.08
CA GLU A 468 24.17 -41.29 0.60
C GLU A 468 23.86 -41.50 -0.89
N VAL A 469 22.64 -41.16 -1.31
CA VAL A 469 22.17 -41.25 -2.70
C VAL A 469 22.90 -40.21 -3.57
N GLU A 470 23.03 -38.98 -3.06
CA GLU A 470 23.79 -37.89 -3.69
C GLU A 470 25.23 -38.34 -3.99
N LYS A 471 25.92 -38.91 -2.99
CA LYS A 471 27.29 -39.40 -3.15
C LYS A 471 27.39 -40.53 -4.17
N LYS A 472 26.52 -41.55 -4.10
CA LYS A 472 26.51 -42.68 -5.05
C LYS A 472 26.31 -42.20 -6.49
N GLN A 473 25.34 -41.32 -6.71
CA GLN A 473 25.03 -40.79 -8.05
C GLN A 473 26.14 -39.86 -8.58
N LEU A 474 26.78 -39.05 -7.74
CA LEU A 474 27.93 -38.23 -8.13
C LEU A 474 29.15 -39.08 -8.51
N ASP A 475 29.45 -40.12 -7.73
CA ASP A 475 30.59 -40.99 -8.00
C ASP A 475 30.38 -41.80 -9.29
N ALA A 476 29.13 -42.21 -9.57
CA ALA A 476 28.76 -42.82 -10.85
C ALA A 476 28.94 -41.82 -12.02
N LEU A 477 28.45 -40.58 -11.87
CA LEU A 477 28.57 -39.54 -12.88
C LEU A 477 30.04 -39.18 -13.17
N LYS A 478 30.88 -39.04 -12.14
CA LYS A 478 32.32 -38.76 -12.28
C LYS A 478 33.03 -39.85 -13.09
N LYS A 479 32.75 -41.13 -12.78
CA LYS A 479 33.33 -42.26 -13.53
C LYS A 479 32.94 -42.24 -15.01
N MET A 480 31.71 -41.84 -15.34
CA MET A 480 31.26 -41.72 -16.74
C MET A 480 31.92 -40.53 -17.46
N MET A 481 32.06 -39.38 -16.78
CA MET A 481 32.75 -38.22 -17.33
C MET A 481 34.25 -38.49 -17.56
N GLU A 482 34.90 -39.23 -16.66
CA GLU A 482 36.30 -39.67 -16.79
C GLU A 482 36.50 -40.71 -17.91
N ALA A 483 35.46 -41.47 -18.26
CA ALA A 483 35.46 -42.44 -19.36
C ALA A 483 35.29 -41.81 -20.76
N GLY A 484 35.12 -40.48 -20.88
CA GLY A 484 35.07 -39.77 -22.15
C GLY A 484 33.74 -39.85 -22.91
N GLU A 485 32.67 -40.31 -22.27
CA GLU A 485 31.32 -40.34 -22.88
C GLU A 485 30.65 -38.96 -22.79
N THR A 486 30.84 -38.12 -23.81
CA THR A 486 30.31 -36.73 -23.82
C THR A 486 28.86 -36.61 -24.30
N ALA A 487 28.19 -37.70 -24.69
CA ALA A 487 26.94 -37.62 -25.46
C ALA A 487 25.68 -38.30 -24.86
N ALA A 488 25.73 -38.93 -23.68
CA ALA A 488 24.51 -39.53 -23.09
C ALA A 488 24.51 -39.69 -21.54
N PRO A 489 24.60 -38.61 -20.72
CA PRO A 489 24.70 -38.78 -19.27
C PRO A 489 23.38 -39.13 -18.56
N VAL A 490 22.23 -39.12 -19.26
CA VAL A 490 20.91 -39.01 -18.59
C VAL A 490 20.04 -40.26 -18.69
N ASN A 491 20.10 -41.04 -19.78
CA ASN A 491 19.17 -42.16 -19.98
C ASN A 491 19.40 -43.37 -19.06
N ILE A 492 20.55 -43.48 -18.39
CA ILE A 492 20.88 -44.62 -17.50
C ILE A 492 20.61 -44.29 -16.01
N LEU A 493 20.38 -43.02 -15.66
CA LEU A 493 19.99 -42.63 -14.30
C LEU A 493 18.48 -42.83 -14.02
N GLU A 494 17.75 -43.47 -14.94
CA GLU A 494 16.33 -43.81 -14.80
C GLU A 494 16.12 -45.24 -14.25
N ASP A 495 17.03 -46.19 -14.51
CA ASP A 495 16.85 -47.62 -14.18
C ASP A 495 17.13 -48.01 -12.71
N ASP A 496 17.92 -47.24 -11.97
CA ASP A 496 18.35 -47.61 -10.60
C ASP A 496 17.26 -47.34 -9.52
N ASN A 497 16.08 -46.86 -9.90
CA ASN A 497 15.02 -46.40 -8.99
C ASN A 497 13.83 -47.37 -8.84
N GLU A 498 13.78 -48.48 -9.56
CA GLU A 498 12.62 -49.41 -9.49
C GLU A 498 12.61 -50.31 -8.23
N GLU A 499 13.75 -50.56 -7.58
CA GLU A 499 13.82 -51.55 -6.49
C GLU A 499 13.42 -51.03 -5.08
N GLU A 500 13.14 -49.73 -4.87
CA GLU A 500 12.72 -49.20 -3.56
C GLU A 500 11.29 -48.60 -3.52
N ILE A 501 10.49 -48.71 -4.59
CA ILE A 501 9.16 -48.09 -4.67
C ILE A 501 8.03 -48.94 -4.03
N GLU A 502 8.27 -50.18 -3.58
CA GLU A 502 7.20 -51.06 -3.06
C GLU A 502 6.75 -50.82 -1.61
N SER A 503 7.08 -49.69 -0.95
CA SER A 503 6.55 -49.42 0.40
C SER A 503 6.30 -47.97 0.80
N ALA A 504 6.24 -47.04 -0.16
CA ALA A 504 5.74 -45.70 0.10
C ALA A 504 4.33 -45.59 -0.46
N ASP A 505 3.32 -45.70 0.41
CA ASP A 505 1.96 -45.29 0.11
C ASP A 505 2.01 -43.95 -0.65
N GLN A 506 1.40 -43.91 -1.83
CA GLN A 506 1.11 -42.66 -2.54
C GLN A 506 0.06 -41.88 -1.74
N GLU A 507 0.43 -41.40 -0.55
CA GLU A 507 -0.31 -40.38 0.16
C GLU A 507 -0.04 -39.04 -0.52
N GLU A 508 -1.00 -38.69 -1.37
CA GLU A 508 -1.17 -37.40 -2.04
C GLU A 508 -0.66 -36.23 -1.18
N GLU A 509 0.28 -35.46 -1.73
CA GLU A 509 0.65 -34.16 -1.16
C GLU A 509 -0.59 -33.26 -1.11
N ALA A 510 -1.13 -33.06 0.08
CA ALA A 510 -2.15 -32.05 0.32
C ALA A 510 -1.53 -30.64 0.19
N HIS A 511 -1.60 -30.06 -1.00
CA HIS A 511 -1.62 -28.61 -1.22
C HIS A 511 -3.02 -28.22 -1.75
N PRO A 512 -3.70 -27.19 -1.20
CA PRO A 512 -5.16 -27.15 -1.09
C PRO A 512 -5.87 -26.50 -2.30
N GLU A 513 -5.61 -26.97 -3.52
CA GLU A 513 -6.42 -26.57 -4.69
C GLU A 513 -7.63 -27.50 -4.93
N TYR A 514 -7.76 -28.58 -4.16
CA TYR A 514 -8.90 -29.48 -4.28
C TYR A 514 -10.09 -29.01 -3.45
N LYS A 515 -11.10 -28.40 -4.10
CA LYS A 515 -12.53 -28.80 -4.09
C LYS A 515 -13.42 -27.76 -4.80
N PHE A 516 -13.88 -28.09 -6.00
CA PHE A 516 -15.31 -28.23 -6.39
C PHE A 516 -15.35 -28.79 -7.83
N GLY A 517 -16.08 -29.88 -8.05
CA GLY A 517 -15.95 -30.72 -9.26
C GLY A 517 -16.96 -30.47 -10.37
N SER A 518 -16.70 -31.09 -11.52
CA SER A 518 -17.66 -31.81 -12.37
C SER A 518 -16.92 -32.56 -13.48
N ASP A 519 -17.19 -33.85 -13.66
CA ASP A 519 -16.75 -34.65 -14.81
C ASP A 519 -17.32 -34.08 -16.11
N LEU A 520 -16.49 -33.87 -17.14
CA LEU A 520 -16.94 -33.65 -18.52
C LEU A 520 -16.04 -34.34 -19.55
N THR A 521 -16.69 -34.71 -20.64
CA THR A 521 -16.35 -35.74 -21.65
C THR A 521 -15.52 -35.23 -22.84
N VAL A 522 -15.15 -36.18 -23.71
CA VAL A 522 -14.07 -36.19 -24.72
C VAL A 522 -14.17 -35.17 -25.90
N ASP A 523 -15.13 -34.24 -25.93
CA ASP A 523 -15.39 -33.41 -27.13
C ASP A 523 -14.74 -32.00 -27.15
N ASP A 524 -13.80 -31.69 -26.23
CA ASP A 524 -13.28 -30.32 -26.04
C ASP A 524 -12.08 -29.92 -26.95
N TYR A 525 -11.73 -30.73 -27.95
CA TYR A 525 -10.55 -30.46 -28.80
C TYR A 525 -10.76 -29.39 -29.87
N GLY A 526 -12.01 -29.07 -30.24
CA GLY A 526 -12.33 -28.07 -31.28
C GLY A 526 -12.31 -26.61 -30.84
N GLN A 527 -12.45 -26.31 -29.54
CA GLN A 527 -12.49 -24.94 -29.01
C GLN A 527 -11.10 -24.33 -28.76
N LYS A 528 -10.04 -25.14 -28.66
CA LYS A 528 -8.67 -24.68 -28.35
C LYS A 528 -8.04 -23.81 -29.43
N GLU A 529 -8.34 -24.05 -30.72
CA GLU A 529 -7.76 -23.27 -31.81
C GLU A 529 -8.43 -21.90 -32.00
N ALA A 530 -9.75 -21.81 -31.80
CA ALA A 530 -10.48 -20.54 -31.94
C ALA A 530 -10.11 -19.54 -30.82
N VAL A 531 -9.86 -20.02 -29.60
CA VAL A 531 -9.53 -19.19 -28.44
C VAL A 531 -8.07 -18.72 -28.47
N ALA A 532 -7.14 -19.55 -28.95
CA ALA A 532 -5.72 -19.15 -29.15
C ALA A 532 -5.57 -17.96 -30.11
N ILE A 533 -6.51 -17.81 -31.06
CA ILE A 533 -6.56 -16.67 -32.00
C ILE A 533 -7.09 -15.39 -31.32
N SER A 534 -7.98 -15.51 -30.34
CA SER A 534 -8.51 -14.37 -29.56
C SER A 534 -7.50 -13.80 -28.56
N VAL A 535 -6.68 -14.67 -27.94
CA VAL A 535 -5.60 -14.26 -27.01
C VAL A 535 -4.50 -13.45 -27.71
N LYS A 536 -4.17 -13.79 -28.96
CA LYS A 536 -3.27 -12.96 -29.80
C LYS A 536 -3.82 -11.55 -30.07
N LYS A 537 -5.11 -11.30 -29.84
CA LYS A 537 -5.79 -10.01 -30.00
C LYS A 537 -6.10 -9.29 -28.67
N GLY A 538 -5.73 -9.83 -27.52
CA GLY A 538 -5.83 -9.15 -26.23
C GLY A 538 -7.25 -8.98 -25.65
N LEU A 539 -8.25 -9.71 -26.15
CA LEU A 539 -9.58 -9.78 -25.52
C LEU A 539 -9.71 -11.11 -24.74
N VAL A 540 -9.62 -11.06 -23.41
CA VAL A 540 -9.96 -12.17 -22.51
C VAL A 540 -11.10 -11.68 -21.62
N THR A 541 -12.22 -12.41 -21.58
CA THR A 541 -13.38 -12.05 -20.75
C THR A 541 -13.27 -12.67 -19.35
N VAL A 542 -14.00 -12.13 -18.37
CA VAL A 542 -14.04 -12.64 -16.98
C VAL A 542 -14.58 -14.09 -16.93
N GLU A 543 -15.42 -14.46 -17.89
CA GLU A 543 -16.01 -15.79 -18.03
C GLU A 543 -14.96 -16.82 -18.51
N ASP A 544 -14.07 -16.41 -19.43
CA ASP A 544 -12.94 -17.23 -19.88
C ASP A 544 -11.93 -17.49 -18.74
N GLU A 545 -11.66 -16.48 -17.91
CA GLU A 545 -10.77 -16.62 -16.74
C GLU A 545 -11.33 -17.61 -15.70
N GLN A 546 -12.65 -17.62 -15.47
CA GLN A 546 -13.30 -18.54 -14.53
C GLN A 546 -13.30 -19.99 -15.04
N ALA A 547 -13.54 -20.21 -16.34
CA ALA A 547 -13.47 -21.53 -16.95
C ALA A 547 -12.03 -22.10 -16.94
N TRP A 548 -11.02 -21.23 -17.12
CA TRP A 548 -9.62 -21.64 -16.99
C TRP A 548 -9.19 -21.92 -15.55
N MET A 549 -9.60 -21.12 -14.58
CA MET A 549 -9.33 -21.45 -13.16
C MET A 549 -9.94 -22.80 -12.77
N ALA A 550 -11.12 -23.15 -13.31
CA ALA A 550 -11.76 -24.44 -13.06
C ALA A 550 -11.03 -25.63 -13.74
N SER A 551 -10.28 -25.39 -14.81
CA SER A 551 -9.53 -26.42 -15.56
C SER A 551 -8.02 -26.44 -15.24
N TYR A 552 -7.51 -25.45 -14.51
CA TYR A 552 -6.12 -25.38 -14.09
C TYR A 552 -5.80 -26.52 -13.11
N LYS A 553 -4.80 -27.33 -13.48
CA LYS A 553 -4.23 -28.36 -12.61
C LYS A 553 -2.81 -27.96 -12.25
N TYR A 554 -2.62 -27.56 -10.99
CA TYR A 554 -1.30 -27.36 -10.41
C TYR A 554 -0.45 -28.62 -10.58
N VAL A 555 0.81 -28.42 -10.96
CA VAL A 555 1.80 -29.48 -11.08
C VAL A 555 2.83 -29.20 -9.98
N GLY A 556 3.03 -30.16 -9.08
CA GLY A 556 4.03 -30.02 -8.02
C GLY A 556 5.45 -30.10 -8.57
N ALA A 557 6.39 -29.43 -7.91
CA ALA A 557 7.82 -29.48 -8.27
C ALA A 557 8.35 -30.92 -8.28
N THR A 558 9.20 -31.25 -9.24
CA THR A 558 9.77 -32.60 -9.41
C THR A 558 10.47 -33.09 -8.16
N THR A 559 10.35 -34.39 -7.85
CA THR A 559 11.15 -35.07 -6.81
C THR A 559 12.42 -35.69 -7.38
N ASN A 560 12.54 -35.76 -8.71
CA ASN A 560 13.66 -36.37 -9.40
C ASN A 560 14.76 -35.33 -9.64
N ILE A 561 15.64 -35.15 -8.66
CA ILE A 561 16.67 -34.10 -8.66
C ILE A 561 18.00 -34.60 -9.25
N HIS A 562 18.61 -33.81 -10.12
CA HIS A 562 19.95 -34.10 -10.63
C HIS A 562 21.01 -33.93 -9.52
N PRO A 563 21.96 -34.87 -9.34
CA PRO A 563 22.93 -34.84 -8.24
C PRO A 563 23.79 -33.57 -8.22
N TYR A 564 24.13 -33.01 -9.39
CA TYR A 564 24.90 -31.76 -9.49
C TYR A 564 24.13 -30.52 -9.00
N LEU A 565 22.80 -30.50 -9.15
CA LEU A 565 21.97 -29.41 -8.61
C LEU A 565 21.79 -29.57 -7.10
N SER A 566 21.66 -30.82 -6.64
CA SER A 566 21.51 -31.18 -5.23
C SER A 566 22.69 -30.71 -4.37
N THR A 567 23.93 -30.86 -4.86
CA THR A 567 25.14 -30.46 -4.12
C THR A 567 25.26 -28.97 -3.88
N MET A 568 24.61 -28.14 -4.71
CA MET A 568 24.63 -26.68 -4.57
C MET A 568 23.68 -26.18 -3.45
N VAL A 569 22.83 -27.05 -2.90
CA VAL A 569 21.87 -26.70 -1.84
C VAL A 569 22.51 -26.94 -0.46
N ASN A 570 22.58 -25.88 0.36
CA ASN A 570 23.17 -25.91 1.70
C ASN A 570 22.26 -25.33 2.79
N TYR A 571 22.39 -24.04 3.12
CA TYR A 571 21.74 -23.37 4.25
C TYR A 571 20.26 -23.01 4.02
N ALA A 572 19.76 -23.19 2.79
CA ALA A 572 18.39 -22.92 2.39
C ALA A 572 17.70 -24.20 1.86
N GLN A 573 17.80 -25.31 2.60
CA GLN A 573 17.26 -26.60 2.17
C GLN A 573 15.75 -26.70 2.46
N PRO A 574 14.88 -26.71 1.44
CA PRO A 574 13.44 -26.85 1.64
C PRO A 574 13.08 -28.29 2.02
N VAL A 575 12.30 -28.46 3.09
CA VAL A 575 11.77 -29.76 3.54
C VAL A 575 10.25 -29.67 3.77
N LYS A 576 9.56 -30.80 3.56
CA LYS A 576 8.14 -30.93 3.90
C LYS A 576 7.97 -30.72 5.40
N PHE A 577 7.11 -29.77 5.77
CA PHE A 577 6.84 -29.45 7.16
C PHE A 577 5.96 -30.53 7.79
N GLN A 578 6.42 -31.16 8.87
CA GLN A 578 5.74 -32.28 9.55
C GLN A 578 5.08 -31.85 10.87
N GLY A 579 5.43 -30.68 11.41
CA GLY A 579 5.00 -30.20 12.73
C GLY A 579 6.09 -29.38 13.40
N PHE A 580 5.70 -28.46 14.30
CA PHE A 580 6.66 -27.64 15.05
C PHE A 580 7.47 -28.47 16.04
N ASP A 581 6.82 -29.45 16.67
CA ASP A 581 7.40 -30.46 17.56
C ASP A 581 8.47 -31.29 16.85
N VAL A 582 8.16 -31.81 15.66
CA VAL A 582 9.11 -32.62 14.86
C VAL A 582 10.32 -31.77 14.43
N ALA A 583 10.09 -30.52 14.03
CA ALA A 583 11.16 -29.61 13.65
C ALA A 583 12.07 -29.25 14.83
N GLU A 584 11.48 -29.04 16.01
CA GLU A 584 12.20 -28.80 17.26
C GLU A 584 13.04 -30.01 17.71
N GLU A 585 12.47 -31.22 17.67
CA GLU A 585 13.18 -32.45 18.02
C GLU A 585 14.36 -32.71 17.07
N ARG A 586 14.15 -32.53 15.76
CA ARG A 586 15.22 -32.69 14.77
C ARG A 586 16.30 -31.62 14.92
N ASN A 587 15.96 -30.38 15.29
CA ASN A 587 16.92 -29.29 15.53
C ASN A 587 17.94 -29.06 14.38
N ILE A 588 17.48 -29.08 13.12
CA ILE A 588 18.33 -28.91 11.93
C ILE A 588 18.11 -27.51 11.34
N HIS A 589 19.01 -26.55 11.57
CA HIS A 589 18.75 -25.13 11.29
C HIS A 589 18.80 -24.78 9.80
N HIS A 590 19.57 -25.53 9.00
CA HIS A 590 19.63 -25.37 7.54
C HIS A 590 18.38 -25.87 6.80
N ASN A 591 17.51 -26.63 7.49
CA ASN A 591 16.20 -26.97 6.97
C ASN A 591 15.25 -25.79 7.09
N MET A 592 14.49 -25.54 6.04
CA MET A 592 13.48 -24.51 5.98
C MET A 592 12.19 -25.05 5.34
N SER A 593 11.07 -24.38 5.59
CA SER A 593 9.78 -24.74 5.00
C SER A 593 9.12 -23.52 4.37
N SER A 594 8.43 -23.75 3.24
CA SER A 594 7.64 -22.75 2.54
C SER A 594 6.15 -23.03 2.78
N PHE A 595 5.38 -22.00 3.09
CA PHE A 595 3.95 -22.10 3.40
C PHE A 595 3.18 -21.11 2.52
N ASN A 596 2.09 -21.56 1.91
CA ASN A 596 1.13 -20.62 1.32
C ASN A 596 0.47 -19.79 2.44
N GLU A 597 -0.06 -18.60 2.08
CA GLU A 597 -0.64 -17.68 3.06
C GLU A 597 -1.75 -18.31 3.93
N SER A 598 -2.57 -19.21 3.36
CA SER A 598 -3.70 -19.83 4.07
C SER A 598 -3.22 -20.81 5.14
N VAL A 599 -2.19 -21.61 4.82
CA VAL A 599 -1.56 -22.55 5.75
C VAL A 599 -0.81 -21.78 6.84
N GLY A 600 -0.06 -20.75 6.47
CA GLY A 600 0.62 -19.87 7.42
C GLY A 600 -0.36 -19.21 8.40
N LEU A 601 -1.49 -18.70 7.92
CA LEU A 601 -2.56 -18.15 8.76
C LEU A 601 -3.18 -19.21 9.67
N GLY A 602 -3.32 -20.45 9.19
CA GLY A 602 -3.76 -21.59 9.97
C GLY A 602 -2.84 -21.84 11.17
N TYR A 603 -1.53 -21.95 10.94
CA TYR A 603 -0.54 -22.13 12.01
C TYR A 603 -0.46 -20.92 12.94
N LEU A 604 -0.54 -19.71 12.42
CA LEU A 604 -0.57 -18.52 13.26
C LEU A 604 -1.80 -18.50 14.19
N LYS A 605 -2.93 -19.04 13.74
CA LYS A 605 -4.15 -19.11 14.54
C LYS A 605 -4.09 -20.19 15.63
N THR A 606 -3.45 -21.33 15.38
CA THR A 606 -3.47 -22.48 16.31
C THR A 606 -2.18 -22.66 17.11
N HIS A 607 -1.04 -22.21 16.60
CA HIS A 607 0.31 -22.47 17.11
C HIS A 607 1.23 -21.24 16.97
N ALA A 608 0.75 -20.05 17.36
CA ALA A 608 1.45 -18.79 17.18
C ALA A 608 2.84 -18.75 17.87
N ILE A 609 2.91 -19.24 19.11
CA ILE A 609 4.12 -19.20 19.93
C ILE A 609 5.17 -20.17 19.38
N GLU A 610 4.74 -21.37 19.01
CA GLU A 610 5.58 -22.40 18.40
C GLU A 610 6.13 -21.91 17.06
N PHE A 611 5.34 -21.17 16.28
CA PHE A 611 5.79 -20.57 15.03
C PHE A 611 6.89 -19.52 15.25
N VAL A 612 6.76 -18.66 16.26
CA VAL A 612 7.83 -17.71 16.64
C VAL A 612 9.09 -18.48 17.06
N ASN A 613 8.94 -19.53 17.86
CA ASN A 613 10.09 -20.33 18.33
C ASN A 613 10.79 -21.08 17.20
N TYR A 614 10.04 -21.63 16.24
CA TYR A 614 10.59 -22.21 15.01
C TYR A 614 11.46 -21.19 14.26
N ASN A 615 10.94 -19.96 14.11
CA ASN A 615 11.61 -18.87 13.39
C ASN A 615 12.83 -18.27 14.10
N LYS A 616 13.16 -18.69 15.34
CA LYS A 616 14.44 -18.34 15.98
C LYS A 616 15.60 -19.15 15.41
N ARG A 617 15.34 -20.39 15.01
CA ARG A 617 16.36 -21.37 14.60
C ARG A 617 16.37 -21.61 13.10
N GLN A 618 15.18 -21.73 12.51
CA GLN A 618 14.98 -22.10 11.11
C GLN A 618 14.35 -20.95 10.34
N MET A 619 14.49 -21.00 9.01
CA MET A 619 13.82 -20.05 8.13
C MET A 619 12.42 -20.56 7.73
N SER A 620 11.49 -19.64 7.58
CA SER A 620 10.20 -19.86 6.91
C SER A 620 10.04 -18.91 5.73
N ARG A 621 9.46 -19.44 4.64
CA ARG A 621 8.98 -18.64 3.51
C ARG A 621 7.47 -18.63 3.49
N ILE A 622 6.86 -17.47 3.33
CA ILE A 622 5.42 -17.30 3.11
C ILE A 622 5.20 -16.76 1.70
N TYR A 623 4.21 -17.29 0.97
CA TYR A 623 3.88 -16.82 -0.38
C TYR A 623 2.36 -16.71 -0.60
N PRO A 624 1.91 -15.84 -1.53
CA PRO A 624 0.49 -15.64 -1.81
C PRO A 624 -0.19 -16.93 -2.29
N LYS A 625 -1.49 -17.09 -2.01
CA LYS A 625 -2.28 -18.21 -2.55
C LYS A 625 -2.58 -18.02 -4.04
N GLY A 626 -2.74 -19.13 -4.77
CA GLY A 626 -3.07 -19.13 -6.21
C GLY A 626 -4.38 -18.38 -6.56
N GLY A 627 -5.33 -18.27 -5.63
CA GLY A 627 -6.56 -17.51 -5.83
C GLY A 627 -6.38 -15.98 -6.02
N ARG A 628 -5.16 -15.46 -5.91
CA ARG A 628 -4.81 -14.04 -6.17
C ARG A 628 -4.36 -13.86 -7.61
N VAL A 629 -5.24 -14.15 -8.55
CA VAL A 629 -4.95 -14.14 -10.00
C VAL A 629 -4.57 -12.75 -10.54
N ASP A 630 -5.03 -11.71 -9.85
CA ASP A 630 -4.71 -10.30 -10.09
C ASP A 630 -3.34 -9.87 -9.56
N SER A 631 -2.58 -10.80 -8.97
CA SER A 631 -1.30 -10.54 -8.31
C SER A 631 -1.41 -9.60 -7.09
N SER A 632 -2.57 -9.54 -6.43
CA SER A 632 -2.72 -8.83 -5.15
C SER A 632 -1.84 -9.42 -4.04
N ASN A 633 -1.51 -8.63 -3.02
CA ASN A 633 -0.71 -9.08 -1.89
C ASN A 633 -1.53 -9.31 -0.61
N TYR A 634 -1.02 -10.16 0.27
CA TYR A 634 -1.45 -10.25 1.66
C TYR A 634 -0.67 -9.26 2.53
N MET A 635 -1.18 -9.00 3.74
CA MET A 635 -0.52 -8.08 4.67
C MET A 635 0.74 -8.73 5.28
N PRO A 636 1.97 -8.26 4.98
CA PRO A 636 3.20 -8.94 5.40
C PRO A 636 3.42 -8.86 6.91
N GLN A 637 2.95 -7.78 7.55
CA GLN A 637 3.07 -7.56 8.99
C GLN A 637 2.54 -8.74 9.82
N ILE A 638 1.50 -9.43 9.34
CA ILE A 638 0.92 -10.61 10.01
C ILE A 638 1.97 -11.69 10.24
N PHE A 639 2.82 -11.94 9.25
CA PHE A 639 3.85 -12.98 9.32
C PHE A 639 5.17 -12.48 9.91
N TRP A 640 5.48 -11.19 9.76
CA TRP A 640 6.58 -10.58 10.53
C TRP A 640 6.34 -10.66 12.04
N ASN A 641 5.09 -10.54 12.49
CA ASN A 641 4.71 -10.74 13.91
C ASN A 641 5.01 -12.17 14.40
N ALA A 642 5.01 -13.17 13.49
CA ALA A 642 5.39 -14.55 13.79
C ALA A 642 6.90 -14.80 13.62
N GLY A 643 7.68 -13.79 13.22
CA GLY A 643 9.12 -13.89 13.01
C GLY A 643 9.55 -14.51 11.69
N CYS A 644 8.60 -14.70 10.75
CA CYS A 644 8.89 -15.27 9.43
C CYS A 644 9.82 -14.34 8.65
N GLN A 645 10.87 -14.92 8.06
CA GLN A 645 11.97 -14.18 7.45
C GLN A 645 11.64 -13.81 6.00
N MET A 646 11.23 -14.79 5.18
CA MET A 646 10.97 -14.61 3.76
C MET A 646 9.47 -14.47 3.49
N VAL A 647 8.93 -13.28 3.75
CA VAL A 647 7.53 -12.97 3.49
C VAL A 647 7.40 -12.45 2.05
N SER A 648 7.28 -13.37 1.09
CA SER A 648 7.31 -13.09 -0.34
C SER A 648 6.04 -12.39 -0.82
N LEU A 649 6.22 -11.30 -1.59
CA LEU A 649 5.14 -10.50 -2.18
C LEU A 649 5.29 -10.39 -3.71
N ASN A 650 4.21 -10.10 -4.41
CA ASN A 650 4.15 -9.77 -5.84
C ASN A 650 4.62 -8.32 -6.05
N TYR A 651 5.86 -8.12 -6.52
CA TYR A 651 6.51 -6.81 -6.69
C TYR A 651 5.91 -5.94 -7.80
N GLN A 652 5.20 -6.55 -8.75
CA GLN A 652 4.50 -5.86 -9.83
C GLN A 652 3.27 -5.08 -9.36
N THR A 653 2.77 -5.34 -8.16
CA THR A 653 1.53 -4.73 -7.63
C THR A 653 1.88 -3.77 -6.48
N PRO A 654 1.84 -2.44 -6.68
CA PRO A 654 2.21 -1.44 -5.67
C PRO A 654 1.07 -1.16 -4.67
N ASP A 655 0.40 -2.22 -4.19
CA ASP A 655 -0.66 -2.12 -3.20
C ASP A 655 -0.12 -1.75 -1.80
N LEU A 656 -1.03 -1.59 -0.84
CA LEU A 656 -0.66 -1.22 0.54
C LEU A 656 0.38 -2.16 1.16
N ALA A 657 0.33 -3.45 0.86
CA ALA A 657 1.29 -4.42 1.39
C ALA A 657 2.68 -4.21 0.80
N MET A 658 2.77 -3.95 -0.52
CA MET A 658 4.04 -3.60 -1.16
C MET A 658 4.58 -2.25 -0.69
N GLN A 659 3.72 -1.25 -0.49
CA GLN A 659 4.09 0.03 0.11
C GLN A 659 4.77 -0.19 1.46
N LEU A 660 4.14 -0.96 2.36
CA LEU A 660 4.69 -1.31 3.68
C LEU A 660 6.04 -2.04 3.57
N ASN A 661 6.17 -2.98 2.63
CA ASN A 661 7.42 -3.69 2.39
C ASN A 661 8.55 -2.74 1.98
N GLN A 662 8.34 -1.94 0.94
CA GLN A 662 9.38 -1.02 0.44
C GLN A 662 9.72 0.07 1.45
N GLY A 663 8.72 0.59 2.19
CA GLY A 663 8.96 1.58 3.24
C GLY A 663 9.71 1.01 4.44
N LYS A 664 9.45 -0.25 4.83
CA LYS A 664 10.16 -0.90 5.94
C LYS A 664 11.61 -1.24 5.56
N PHE A 665 11.84 -1.78 4.36
CA PHE A 665 13.17 -2.16 3.88
C PHE A 665 14.00 -1.01 3.30
N GLU A 666 13.50 0.23 3.32
CA GLU A 666 14.29 1.44 3.04
C GLU A 666 15.38 1.67 4.12
N TYR A 667 15.08 1.29 5.37
CA TYR A 667 15.98 1.45 6.51
C TYR A 667 17.11 0.42 6.50
N ASN A 668 18.12 0.66 7.35
CA ASN A 668 19.32 -0.18 7.43
C ASN A 668 20.11 -0.22 6.10
N GLY A 669 20.27 0.94 5.44
CA GLY A 669 21.03 1.07 4.20
C GLY A 669 20.34 0.47 2.97
N SER A 670 19.01 0.30 3.00
CA SER A 670 18.25 -0.39 1.95
C SER A 670 18.81 -1.78 1.59
N CYS A 671 19.47 -2.44 2.55
CA CYS A 671 20.25 -3.64 2.29
C CYS A 671 19.40 -4.91 2.09
N GLY A 672 18.10 -4.83 2.37
CA GLY A 672 17.14 -5.94 2.26
C GLY A 672 17.09 -6.87 3.47
N TYR A 673 17.84 -6.57 4.53
CA TYR A 673 17.86 -7.30 5.80
C TYR A 673 17.57 -6.37 6.96
N LEU A 674 16.63 -6.77 7.83
CA LEU A 674 16.31 -6.06 9.06
C LEU A 674 16.36 -7.03 10.24
N LEU A 675 17.16 -6.70 11.25
CA LEU A 675 17.30 -7.51 12.46
C LEU A 675 15.96 -7.57 13.21
N LYS A 676 15.54 -8.76 13.61
CA LYS A 676 14.33 -8.95 14.40
C LYS A 676 14.53 -8.45 15.84
N PRO A 677 13.47 -8.01 16.53
CA PRO A 677 13.56 -7.67 17.95
C PRO A 677 14.08 -8.83 18.81
N ASP A 678 14.73 -8.50 19.93
CA ASP A 678 15.46 -9.44 20.80
C ASP A 678 14.65 -10.67 21.24
N PHE A 679 13.40 -10.48 21.65
CA PHE A 679 12.53 -11.56 22.12
C PHE A 679 12.11 -12.54 21.00
N MET A 680 12.21 -12.13 19.73
CA MET A 680 11.97 -12.97 18.56
C MET A 680 13.23 -13.75 18.11
N ARG A 681 14.35 -13.57 18.82
CA ARG A 681 15.64 -14.20 18.54
C ARG A 681 16.12 -15.05 19.71
N ARG A 682 15.90 -14.57 20.93
CA ARG A 682 16.36 -15.21 22.16
C ARG A 682 15.64 -16.54 22.44
N PRO A 683 16.38 -17.64 22.67
CA PRO A 683 15.78 -18.94 22.96
C PRO A 683 15.12 -19.00 24.35
N ASP A 684 15.57 -18.18 25.30
CA ASP A 684 15.10 -18.15 26.69
C ASP A 684 13.84 -17.28 26.91
N ARG A 685 13.35 -16.62 25.87
CA ARG A 685 12.16 -15.76 25.92
C ARG A 685 11.02 -16.36 25.11
N THR A 686 9.82 -16.45 25.66
CA THR A 686 8.61 -16.78 24.89
C THR A 686 7.87 -15.50 24.51
N PHE A 687 7.25 -15.51 23.34
CA PHE A 687 6.51 -14.37 22.82
C PHE A 687 5.22 -14.86 22.15
N ASP A 688 4.10 -14.28 22.58
CA ASP A 688 2.80 -14.47 21.95
C ASP A 688 2.47 -13.23 21.09
N PRO A 689 2.42 -13.36 19.75
CA PRO A 689 2.06 -12.27 18.84
C PRO A 689 0.68 -11.66 19.09
N PHE A 690 -0.21 -12.34 19.82
CA PHE A 690 -1.57 -11.89 20.13
C PHE A 690 -1.73 -11.36 21.56
N SER A 691 -0.63 -11.21 22.31
CA SER A 691 -0.66 -10.67 23.66
C SER A 691 -1.21 -9.24 23.70
N GLU A 692 -2.25 -9.03 24.49
CA GLU A 692 -2.81 -7.68 24.76
C GLU A 692 -2.07 -6.96 25.89
N THR A 693 -1.19 -7.65 26.61
CA THR A 693 -0.37 -7.09 27.69
C THR A 693 1.03 -6.75 27.19
N PRO A 694 1.66 -5.67 27.71
CA PRO A 694 3.07 -5.38 27.45
C PRO A 694 3.94 -6.61 27.70
N VAL A 695 4.83 -6.90 26.75
CA VAL A 695 5.77 -8.02 26.87
C VAL A 695 6.79 -7.68 27.95
N ASP A 696 7.08 -8.63 28.84
CA ASP A 696 8.09 -8.44 29.88
C ASP A 696 9.45 -8.05 29.27
N GLY A 697 10.00 -6.93 29.73
CA GLY A 697 11.24 -6.34 29.22
C GLY A 697 11.08 -5.40 28.02
N VAL A 698 9.86 -5.21 27.48
CA VAL A 698 9.58 -4.21 26.42
C VAL A 698 8.81 -3.03 26.98
N ILE A 699 9.28 -1.82 26.66
CA ILE A 699 8.62 -0.58 27.06
C ILE A 699 7.56 -0.24 26.03
N ALA A 700 6.29 -0.44 26.39
CA ALA A 700 5.15 -0.01 25.58
C ALA A 700 5.13 1.53 25.42
N ALA A 701 4.59 2.01 24.31
CA ALA A 701 4.55 3.44 23.98
C ALA A 701 3.12 3.95 23.77
N THR A 702 2.96 5.26 23.93
CA THR A 702 1.83 6.02 23.44
C THR A 702 2.34 6.93 22.32
N CYS A 703 1.69 6.86 21.16
CA CYS A 703 2.00 7.73 20.02
C CYS A 703 0.78 8.56 19.70
N SER A 704 0.96 9.86 19.47
CA SER A 704 -0.10 10.73 18.99
C SER A 704 0.36 11.57 17.82
N VAL A 705 -0.49 11.69 16.80
CA VAL A 705 -0.17 12.41 15.56
C VAL A 705 -1.26 13.44 15.31
N GLN A 706 -0.88 14.71 15.37
CA GLN A 706 -1.74 15.82 14.97
C GLN A 706 -1.37 16.25 13.56
N VAL A 707 -2.29 16.08 12.60
CA VAL A 707 -2.09 16.53 11.22
C VAL A 707 -2.49 18.01 11.13
N ILE A 708 -1.52 18.88 10.86
CA ILE A 708 -1.72 20.34 10.89
C ILE A 708 -2.06 20.84 9.48
N SER A 709 -1.18 20.57 8.50
CA SER A 709 -1.31 21.09 7.15
C SER A 709 -0.58 20.20 6.13
N GLY A 710 -0.82 20.44 4.83
CA GLY A 710 -0.02 19.88 3.75
C GLY A 710 0.48 20.98 2.82
N GLN A 711 1.52 20.68 2.03
CA GLN A 711 2.15 21.60 1.07
C GLN A 711 2.33 20.91 -0.27
N PHE A 712 2.00 21.60 -1.36
CA PHE A 712 2.19 21.19 -2.75
C PHE A 712 1.69 19.77 -3.06
N LEU A 713 0.56 19.37 -2.48
CA LEU A 713 0.00 18.02 -2.62
C LEU A 713 -0.46 17.74 -4.06
N SER A 714 -0.90 18.77 -4.80
CA SER A 714 -1.30 18.62 -6.19
C SER A 714 -1.08 19.91 -6.99
N ASP A 715 -0.85 19.77 -8.29
CA ASP A 715 -0.89 20.87 -9.26
C ASP A 715 -2.32 21.19 -9.74
N LYS A 716 -3.30 20.34 -9.39
CA LYS A 716 -4.72 20.51 -9.70
C LYS A 716 -5.51 21.05 -8.50
N LYS A 717 -6.61 21.75 -8.79
CA LYS A 717 -7.59 22.17 -7.78
C LYS A 717 -8.47 21.01 -7.36
N ILE A 718 -8.00 20.21 -6.41
CA ILE A 718 -8.68 19.03 -5.88
C ILE A 718 -8.91 19.15 -4.37
N GLY A 719 -9.85 18.36 -3.85
CA GLY A 719 -9.94 18.13 -2.41
C GLY A 719 -8.87 17.15 -1.92
N THR A 720 -8.37 17.33 -0.69
CA THR A 720 -7.38 16.42 -0.09
C THR A 720 -7.74 16.07 1.35
N TYR A 721 -7.38 14.86 1.79
CA TYR A 721 -7.44 14.42 3.19
C TYR A 721 -6.25 13.51 3.51
N VAL A 722 -5.96 13.35 4.81
CA VAL A 722 -4.84 12.56 5.31
C VAL A 722 -5.35 11.41 6.17
N GLU A 723 -4.90 10.20 5.91
CA GLU A 723 -5.06 9.02 6.75
C GLU A 723 -3.79 8.75 7.54
N VAL A 724 -3.94 8.38 8.81
CA VAL A 724 -2.83 7.99 9.69
C VAL A 724 -3.10 6.61 10.26
N ASP A 725 -2.42 5.61 9.73
CA ASP A 725 -2.55 4.21 10.16
C ASP A 725 -1.32 3.78 10.98
N MET A 726 -1.49 2.76 11.83
CA MET A 726 -0.39 2.04 12.46
C MET A 726 -0.49 0.56 12.15
N TYR A 727 0.64 -0.06 11.81
CA TYR A 727 0.75 -1.49 11.54
C TYR A 727 1.81 -2.08 12.46
N GLY A 728 1.48 -3.15 13.17
CA GLY A 728 2.37 -3.81 14.13
C GLY A 728 1.77 -5.14 14.58
N LEU A 729 1.78 -5.41 15.88
CA LEU A 729 0.96 -6.49 16.44
C LEU A 729 -0.53 -6.26 16.16
N PRO A 730 -1.38 -7.30 16.19
CA PRO A 730 -2.81 -7.15 16.00
C PRO A 730 -3.44 -6.09 16.93
N THR A 731 -2.95 -5.99 18.16
CA THR A 731 -3.38 -5.01 19.17
C THR A 731 -2.91 -3.60 18.92
N ASP A 732 -1.79 -3.45 18.22
CA ASP A 732 -1.17 -2.16 17.89
C ASP A 732 -1.68 -1.62 16.55
N THR A 733 -2.30 -2.48 15.74
CA THR A 733 -2.73 -2.17 14.38
C THR A 733 -4.06 -1.43 14.39
N ILE A 734 -4.05 -0.18 13.92
CA ILE A 734 -5.24 0.65 13.72
C ILE A 734 -5.24 1.13 12.27
N ARG A 735 -6.33 0.86 11.53
CA ARG A 735 -6.43 1.12 10.09
C ARG A 735 -7.74 1.82 9.74
N LYS A 736 -7.67 2.83 8.87
CA LYS A 736 -8.83 3.57 8.32
C LYS A 736 -9.76 4.20 9.36
N GLU A 737 -9.31 4.29 10.62
CA GLU A 737 -10.05 4.92 11.71
C GLU A 737 -9.70 6.41 11.80
N PHE A 738 -8.41 6.72 11.74
CA PHE A 738 -7.89 8.07 11.83
C PHE A 738 -7.71 8.71 10.46
N ARG A 739 -8.65 9.60 10.13
CA ARG A 739 -8.62 10.40 8.91
C ARG A 739 -9.02 11.84 9.21
N THR A 740 -8.36 12.79 8.55
CA THR A 740 -8.74 14.20 8.64
C THR A 740 -10.02 14.49 7.86
N ARG A 741 -10.65 15.63 8.14
CA ARG A 741 -11.66 16.18 7.23
C ARG A 741 -11.01 16.55 5.89
N MET A 742 -11.80 16.42 4.84
CA MET A 742 -11.40 16.81 3.50
C MET A 742 -11.40 18.32 3.34
N VAL A 743 -10.29 18.88 2.85
CA VAL A 743 -10.16 20.29 2.48
C VAL A 743 -10.36 20.41 0.98
N MET A 744 -11.47 21.01 0.55
CA MET A 744 -11.85 21.10 -0.87
C MET A 744 -11.11 22.22 -1.61
N ASN A 745 -10.83 21.99 -2.90
CA ASN A 745 -10.31 23.00 -3.83
C ASN A 745 -9.00 23.68 -3.40
N ASN A 746 -8.18 22.99 -2.60
CA ASN A 746 -6.88 23.49 -2.16
C ASN A 746 -5.87 22.35 -2.12
N GLY A 747 -5.17 22.14 -3.24
CA GLY A 747 -4.05 21.20 -3.34
C GLY A 747 -2.69 21.82 -3.02
N LEU A 748 -2.62 23.13 -2.77
CA LEU A 748 -1.35 23.85 -2.60
C LEU A 748 -0.92 23.94 -1.14
N ASN A 749 -1.81 24.37 -0.26
CA ASN A 749 -1.54 24.52 1.17
C ASN A 749 -2.78 24.29 2.03
N PRO A 750 -3.39 23.10 1.98
CA PRO A 750 -4.52 22.79 2.85
C PRO A 750 -4.09 22.78 4.32
N VAL A 751 -4.90 23.41 5.17
CA VAL A 751 -4.76 23.36 6.63
C VAL A 751 -5.90 22.49 7.15
N TYR A 752 -5.55 21.38 7.81
CA TYR A 752 -6.50 20.43 8.39
C TYR A 752 -6.81 20.81 9.84
N ASN A 753 -5.77 21.14 10.61
CA ASN A 753 -5.81 21.50 12.03
C ASN A 753 -6.76 20.62 12.87
N GLU A 754 -6.63 19.30 12.69
CA GLU A 754 -7.46 18.31 13.38
C GLU A 754 -6.95 18.04 14.80
N GLU A 755 -7.81 17.43 15.61
CA GLU A 755 -7.39 16.86 16.89
C GLU A 755 -6.35 15.76 16.69
N SER A 756 -5.51 15.55 17.70
CA SER A 756 -4.47 14.54 17.63
C SER A 756 -5.07 13.14 17.59
N PHE A 757 -4.69 12.34 16.60
CA PHE A 757 -4.98 10.92 16.57
C PHE A 757 -4.13 10.22 17.63
N VAL A 758 -4.73 9.41 18.50
CA VAL A 758 -4.04 8.84 19.67
C VAL A 758 -3.99 7.33 19.60
N PHE A 759 -2.80 6.79 19.39
CA PHE A 759 -2.45 5.39 19.58
C PHE A 759 -2.05 5.19 21.05
N ARG A 760 -3.05 5.00 21.91
CA ARG A 760 -2.89 5.01 23.38
C ARG A 760 -1.93 3.93 23.88
N LYS A 761 -2.04 2.73 23.32
CA LYS A 761 -1.34 1.54 23.80
C LYS A 761 -0.68 0.84 22.61
N VAL A 762 0.60 1.12 22.39
CA VAL A 762 1.46 0.40 21.44
C VAL A 762 2.30 -0.58 22.25
N ILE A 763 1.92 -1.85 22.22
CA ILE A 763 2.52 -2.94 22.97
C ILE A 763 3.97 -3.17 22.55
N LEU A 764 4.24 -3.12 21.24
CA LEU A 764 5.54 -3.46 20.69
C LEU A 764 6.02 -2.40 19.67
N PRO A 765 6.58 -1.28 20.16
CA PRO A 765 7.03 -0.18 19.30
C PRO A 765 8.06 -0.59 18.24
N ASP A 766 9.00 -1.47 18.59
CA ASP A 766 10.09 -1.91 17.69
C ASP A 766 9.59 -2.58 16.40
N LEU A 767 8.41 -3.19 16.45
CA LEU A 767 7.82 -3.87 15.30
C LEU A 767 6.81 -3.00 14.55
N ALA A 768 6.33 -1.93 15.19
CA ALA A 768 5.29 -1.06 14.69
C ALA A 768 5.82 -0.02 13.69
N VAL A 769 5.02 0.25 12.67
CA VAL A 769 5.25 1.29 11.66
C VAL A 769 4.04 2.21 11.57
N LEU A 770 4.29 3.51 11.54
CA LEU A 770 3.32 4.56 11.29
C LEU A 770 3.25 4.82 9.78
N ARG A 771 2.05 4.86 9.21
CA ARG A 771 1.83 5.23 7.82
C ARG A 771 0.98 6.50 7.75
N ILE A 772 1.50 7.52 7.07
CA ILE A 772 0.77 8.74 6.76
C ILE A 772 0.54 8.78 5.27
N ALA A 773 -0.73 8.83 4.84
CA ALA A 773 -1.09 8.80 3.43
C ALA A 773 -2.08 9.90 3.09
N VAL A 774 -1.86 10.55 1.95
CA VAL A 774 -2.70 11.65 1.47
C VAL A 774 -3.50 11.17 0.27
N TYR A 775 -4.81 11.39 0.32
CA TYR A 775 -5.75 11.00 -0.73
C TYR A 775 -6.45 12.22 -1.31
N ASP A 776 -6.85 12.13 -2.58
CA ASP A 776 -7.71 13.12 -3.22
C ASP A 776 -9.21 12.87 -2.96
N ASP A 777 -10.06 13.72 -3.51
CA ASP A 777 -11.52 13.62 -3.45
C ASP A 777 -12.11 12.37 -4.16
N ASN A 778 -11.34 11.70 -5.00
CA ASN A 778 -11.69 10.44 -5.66
C ASN A 778 -11.13 9.20 -4.93
N ASN A 779 -10.53 9.38 -3.75
CA ASN A 779 -9.80 8.35 -3.00
C ASN A 779 -8.57 7.80 -3.73
N LYS A 780 -8.01 8.57 -4.68
CA LYS A 780 -6.72 8.24 -5.29
C LYS A 780 -5.60 8.66 -4.36
N LEU A 781 -4.62 7.79 -4.16
CA LEU A 781 -3.43 8.08 -3.39
C LEU A 781 -2.59 9.15 -4.11
N ILE A 782 -2.30 10.25 -3.42
CA ILE A 782 -1.39 11.31 -3.88
C ILE A 782 0.04 10.93 -3.49
N GLY A 783 0.22 10.51 -2.24
CA GLY A 783 1.50 10.09 -1.71
C GLY A 783 1.37 9.54 -0.29
N GLN A 784 2.35 8.73 0.10
CA GLN A 784 2.40 8.09 1.41
C GLN A 784 3.81 8.17 2.01
N ARG A 785 3.92 8.05 3.31
CA ARG A 785 5.19 7.83 4.00
C ARG A 785 5.02 6.78 5.10
N ILE A 786 5.99 5.87 5.17
CA ILE A 786 6.11 4.86 6.22
C ILE A 786 7.28 5.20 7.13
N LEU A 787 6.99 5.26 8.43
CA LEU A 787 7.92 5.67 9.47
C LEU A 787 7.89 4.59 10.58
N PRO A 788 8.94 3.77 10.73
CA PRO A 788 9.09 2.88 11.86
C PRO A 788 9.04 3.67 13.17
N LEU A 789 8.36 3.12 14.18
CA LEU A 789 8.35 3.74 15.51
C LEU A 789 9.73 3.67 16.15
N ASP A 790 10.52 2.66 15.81
CA ASP A 790 11.95 2.62 16.05
C ASP A 790 12.65 3.72 15.24
N GLY A 791 13.17 4.72 15.93
CA GLY A 791 13.85 5.87 15.34
C GLY A 791 12.95 7.05 14.95
N LEU A 792 11.63 6.99 15.19
CA LEU A 792 10.71 8.12 15.02
C LEU A 792 11.02 9.23 16.04
N GLN A 793 11.07 10.48 15.59
CA GLN A 793 11.30 11.65 16.44
C GLN A 793 9.99 12.39 16.78
N ALA A 794 9.89 12.89 18.02
CA ALA A 794 8.76 13.69 18.48
C ALA A 794 8.82 15.16 17.99
N GLY A 795 7.74 15.89 18.18
CA GLY A 795 7.57 17.31 17.87
C GLY A 795 6.97 17.63 16.51
N TYR A 796 7.11 18.89 16.11
CA TYR A 796 6.66 19.43 14.85
C TYR A 796 7.61 19.01 13.73
N ARG A 797 7.11 18.18 12.80
CA ARG A 797 7.90 17.55 11.73
C ARG A 797 7.23 17.75 10.38
N HIS A 798 8.05 18.04 9.37
CA HIS A 798 7.66 17.94 7.97
C HIS A 798 7.95 16.53 7.46
N ILE A 799 6.98 15.96 6.76
CA ILE A 799 7.01 14.58 6.28
C ILE A 799 6.88 14.61 4.77
N SER A 800 8.01 14.50 4.08
CA SER A 800 8.08 14.43 2.62
C SER A 800 7.44 13.12 2.15
N LEU A 801 6.47 13.21 1.26
CA LEU A 801 5.72 12.06 0.78
C LEU A 801 6.49 11.30 -0.30
N ARG A 802 6.14 10.02 -0.46
CA ARG A 802 6.62 9.12 -1.49
C ARG A 802 5.44 8.64 -2.35
N ASN A 803 5.72 8.17 -3.55
CA ASN A 803 4.72 7.51 -4.38
C ASN A 803 4.42 6.07 -3.90
N GLU A 804 3.65 5.32 -4.68
CA GLU A 804 3.27 3.94 -4.35
C GLU A 804 4.47 2.98 -4.36
N GLY A 805 5.46 3.23 -5.21
CA GLY A 805 6.74 2.50 -5.30
C GLY A 805 7.85 3.05 -4.39
N ASN A 806 7.47 3.76 -3.31
CA ASN A 806 8.37 4.35 -2.32
C ASN A 806 9.46 5.30 -2.91
N LYS A 807 9.26 5.83 -4.12
CA LYS A 807 10.13 6.87 -4.71
C LYS A 807 9.76 8.24 -4.15
N PRO A 808 10.74 9.12 -3.89
CA PRO A 808 10.48 10.42 -3.27
C PRO A 808 9.67 11.33 -4.20
N LEU A 809 8.69 12.05 -3.65
CA LEU A 809 8.01 13.14 -4.34
C LEU A 809 8.65 14.46 -3.90
N SER A 810 9.10 15.29 -4.84
CA SER A 810 9.91 16.47 -4.51
C SER A 810 9.16 17.49 -3.65
N LEU A 811 7.93 17.87 -4.00
CA LEU A 811 7.20 18.93 -3.28
C LEU A 811 6.19 18.46 -2.22
N PRO A 812 5.36 17.42 -2.48
CA PRO A 812 4.30 17.00 -1.56
C PRO A 812 4.82 16.68 -0.15
N THR A 813 4.40 17.49 0.82
CA THR A 813 4.84 17.40 2.22
C THR A 813 3.63 17.54 3.15
N VAL A 814 3.66 16.85 4.30
CA VAL A 814 2.68 17.01 5.38
C VAL A 814 3.38 17.55 6.63
N PHE A 815 2.80 18.54 7.28
CA PHE A 815 3.28 19.07 8.55
C PHE A 815 2.43 18.51 9.70
N CYS A 816 3.09 17.81 10.63
CA CYS A 816 2.45 17.15 11.75
C CYS A 816 3.14 17.49 13.07
N ASN A 817 2.42 17.40 14.18
CA ASN A 817 3.01 17.30 15.51
C ASN A 817 2.90 15.85 16.01
N ILE A 818 4.04 15.24 16.32
CA ILE A 818 4.15 13.85 16.77
C ILE A 818 4.52 13.86 18.26
N VAL A 819 3.68 13.25 19.10
CA VAL A 819 3.95 13.13 20.54
C VAL A 819 4.21 11.68 20.87
N LEU A 820 5.38 11.41 21.45
CA LEU A 820 5.81 10.07 21.86
C LEU A 820 5.99 10.07 23.38
N LYS A 821 5.37 9.09 24.04
CA LYS A 821 5.45 8.92 25.49
C LYS A 821 5.57 7.44 25.86
N THR A 822 6.11 7.17 27.04
CA THR A 822 6.04 5.84 27.64
C THR A 822 4.60 5.55 28.03
N TYR A 823 4.08 4.38 27.67
CA TYR A 823 2.75 3.97 28.11
C TYR A 823 2.77 3.69 29.62
N VAL A 824 1.89 4.36 30.36
CA VAL A 824 1.68 4.13 31.79
C VAL A 824 0.26 3.57 31.97
N PRO A 825 0.11 2.37 32.54
CA PRO A 825 -1.21 1.81 32.82
C PRO A 825 -2.02 2.69 33.80
N ASP A 826 -3.34 2.70 33.62
CA ASP A 826 -4.25 3.47 34.48
C ASP A 826 -4.09 3.07 35.96
N GLY A 827 -4.01 4.06 36.85
CA GLY A 827 -3.82 3.86 38.29
C GLY A 827 -2.35 3.82 38.76
N PHE A 828 -1.38 3.76 37.85
CA PHE A 828 0.06 3.78 38.18
C PHE A 828 0.73 5.15 37.97
N GLY A 829 -0.01 6.17 37.52
CA GLY A 829 0.52 7.52 37.27
C GLY A 829 1.26 8.11 38.47
N ASP A 830 0.65 8.08 39.66
CA ASP A 830 1.25 8.63 40.89
C ASP A 830 2.57 7.93 41.27
N ILE A 831 2.67 6.63 40.99
CA ILE A 831 3.89 5.84 41.25
C ILE A 831 4.98 6.24 40.28
N VAL A 832 4.65 6.37 38.99
CA VAL A 832 5.62 6.79 37.96
C VAL A 832 6.12 8.21 38.24
N ASP A 833 5.23 9.13 38.60
CA ASP A 833 5.60 10.49 38.97
C ASP A 833 6.54 10.50 40.18
N ALA A 834 6.24 9.70 41.22
CA ALA A 834 7.11 9.54 42.38
C ALA A 834 8.48 8.94 42.05
N LEU A 835 8.55 8.01 41.09
CA LEU A 835 9.81 7.41 40.63
C LEU A 835 10.63 8.36 39.75
N SER A 836 9.97 9.23 38.98
CA SER A 836 10.63 10.20 38.10
C SER A 836 11.29 11.35 38.86
N ASP A 837 10.67 11.83 39.95
CA ASP A 837 11.22 12.85 40.84
C ASP A 837 10.97 12.49 42.33
N PRO A 838 11.77 11.57 42.90
CA PRO A 838 11.57 11.11 44.27
C PRO A 838 11.81 12.22 45.29
N LYS A 839 12.67 13.21 44.97
CA LYS A 839 12.96 14.33 45.88
C LYS A 839 11.76 15.24 46.03
N LYS A 840 11.10 15.58 44.92
CA LYS A 840 9.87 16.40 44.96
C LYS A 840 8.74 15.67 45.66
N PHE A 841 8.55 14.38 45.41
CA PHE A 841 7.54 13.57 46.10
C PHE A 841 7.76 13.53 47.63
N LEU A 842 9.00 13.26 48.06
CA LEU A 842 9.38 13.27 49.47
C LEU A 842 9.19 14.66 50.10
N SER A 843 9.59 15.73 49.39
CA SER A 843 9.42 17.11 49.89
C SER A 843 7.94 17.50 50.07
N ILE A 844 7.07 17.12 49.14
CA ILE A 844 5.62 17.38 49.27
C ILE A 844 5.05 16.58 50.44
N THR A 845 5.49 15.33 50.62
CA THR A 845 5.07 14.46 51.72
C THR A 845 5.53 15.02 53.07
N GLU A 846 6.77 15.50 53.14
CA GLU A 846 7.35 16.16 54.32
C GLU A 846 6.63 17.47 54.64
N LYS A 847 6.39 18.34 53.65
CA LYS A 847 5.58 19.55 53.82
C LYS A 847 4.17 19.26 54.31
N ARG A 848 3.53 18.21 53.79
CA ARG A 848 2.20 17.77 54.25
C ARG A 848 2.27 17.27 55.70
N ALA A 849 3.30 16.48 56.06
CA ALA A 849 3.51 16.02 57.42
C ALA A 849 3.78 17.17 58.40
N ASP A 850 4.57 18.17 57.99
CA ASP A 850 4.84 19.37 58.79
C ASP A 850 3.60 20.26 58.93
N GLN A 851 2.78 20.40 57.88
CA GLN A 851 1.49 21.08 57.96
C GLN A 851 0.51 20.35 58.89
N MET A 852 0.48 19.02 58.86
CA MET A 852 -0.31 18.20 59.80
C MET A 852 0.16 18.39 61.24
N ARG A 853 1.49 18.39 61.47
CA ARG A 853 2.09 18.67 62.79
C ARG A 853 1.77 20.09 63.27
N ALA A 854 1.80 21.08 62.37
CA ALA A 854 1.45 22.48 62.69
C ALA A 854 -0.04 22.66 63.04
N MET A 855 -0.91 21.77 62.58
CA MET A 855 -2.33 21.70 62.99
C MET A 855 -2.56 20.89 64.28
N GLY A 856 -1.49 20.42 64.93
CA GLY A 856 -1.56 19.67 66.19
C GLY A 856 -1.98 18.21 66.03
N ILE A 857 -1.86 17.64 64.82
CA ILE A 857 -2.14 16.24 64.54
C ILE A 857 -0.81 15.48 64.58
N GLU A 858 -0.59 14.68 65.62
CA GLU A 858 0.59 13.83 65.75
C GLU A 858 0.37 12.48 65.06
N THR A 859 1.44 11.81 64.64
CA THR A 859 1.35 10.49 63.97
C THR A 859 0.70 9.42 64.86
N SER A 860 0.71 9.61 66.18
CA SER A 860 -0.03 8.79 67.15
C SER A 860 -1.55 8.94 67.06
N ASP A 861 -2.06 10.09 66.61
CA ASP A 861 -3.50 10.40 66.54
C ASP A 861 -4.20 9.71 65.35
N ILE A 862 -3.42 9.11 64.44
CA ILE A 862 -3.89 8.46 63.20
C ILE A 862 -3.57 6.94 63.22
N ALA A 863 -3.09 6.40 64.35
CA ALA A 863 -2.66 5.01 64.46
C ALA A 863 -3.82 3.98 64.27
N ASP A 864 -5.07 4.41 64.43
CA ASP A 864 -6.27 3.56 64.32
C ASP A 864 -6.80 3.42 62.89
N VAL A 865 -6.15 4.02 61.88
CA VAL A 865 -6.54 3.87 60.46
C VAL A 865 -5.94 2.57 59.90
N PRO A 866 -6.75 1.60 59.41
CA PRO A 866 -6.23 0.34 58.88
C PRO A 866 -5.31 0.56 57.68
N ASN A 867 -4.06 0.08 57.79
CA ASN A 867 -3.05 0.18 56.75
C ASN A 867 -3.19 -1.02 55.78
N ASP A 868 -3.65 -0.79 54.56
CA ASP A 868 -4.00 -1.85 53.59
C ASP A 868 -2.78 -2.45 52.85
N THR A 869 -1.69 -2.66 53.59
CA THR A 869 -0.45 -3.27 53.06
C THR A 869 0.09 -4.33 54.01
N SER A 870 -0.50 -5.54 54.03
CA SER A 870 0.23 -6.82 53.92
C SER A 870 -0.59 -8.09 54.28
N LYS A 871 -0.59 -9.02 53.32
CA LYS A 871 -0.52 -10.51 53.40
C LYS A 871 -1.63 -11.35 54.08
N ASN A 872 -2.18 -12.24 53.22
CA ASN A 872 -2.74 -13.57 53.46
C ASN A 872 -2.42 -14.24 54.83
N ASP A 873 -3.46 -14.67 55.56
CA ASP A 873 -3.63 -16.08 55.96
C ASP A 873 -5.05 -16.42 56.45
N ARG A 874 -5.33 -17.73 56.47
CA ARG A 874 -6.62 -18.46 56.48
C ARG A 874 -7.72 -18.11 57.52
N LYS A 875 -8.97 -18.36 57.04
CA LYS A 875 -10.18 -18.92 57.70
C LYS A 875 -10.86 -18.14 58.84
N GLY A 876 -12.15 -17.81 58.62
CA GLY A 876 -13.12 -17.68 59.70
C GLY A 876 -14.48 -17.12 59.26
N LYS A 877 -15.56 -17.88 59.47
CA LYS A 877 -16.98 -17.46 59.39
C LYS A 877 -17.23 -16.31 60.40
N ALA A 878 -18.23 -15.44 60.35
CA ALA A 878 -19.62 -15.57 59.88
C ALA A 878 -20.30 -14.19 59.86
N ASN A 879 -21.46 -14.14 59.18
CA ASN A 879 -22.64 -13.30 59.44
C ASN A 879 -22.57 -11.79 59.15
N ASN A 880 -23.12 -11.44 57.99
CA ASN A 880 -23.92 -10.23 57.81
C ASN A 880 -25.32 -10.45 58.41
N PRO A 881 -25.96 -9.42 59.01
CA PRO A 881 -27.12 -8.88 58.30
C PRO A 881 -27.31 -7.35 58.39
N LYS A 882 -27.80 -6.80 57.27
CA LYS A 882 -28.76 -5.67 57.10
C LYS A 882 -28.29 -4.30 57.60
N ALA A 883 -28.25 -3.25 56.78
CA ALA A 883 -29.44 -2.52 56.29
C ALA A 883 -28.97 -1.21 55.62
N ASN A 884 -29.69 -0.86 54.54
CA ASN A 884 -30.02 0.46 53.98
C ASN A 884 -29.24 1.71 54.45
N VAL A 885 -28.85 2.58 53.52
CA VAL A 885 -29.59 3.82 53.17
C VAL A 885 -29.01 4.41 51.86
N THR A 886 -29.87 4.55 50.85
CA THR A 886 -29.72 5.38 49.65
C THR A 886 -29.86 6.86 50.00
N PRO A 887 -29.35 7.78 49.15
CA PRO A 887 -30.26 8.84 48.69
C PRO A 887 -30.38 8.91 47.17
N GLN A 888 -31.63 9.10 46.76
CA GLN A 888 -32.12 9.24 45.38
C GLN A 888 -31.99 10.67 44.87
N SER A 889 -32.02 10.79 43.54
CA SER A 889 -32.78 11.79 42.77
C SER A 889 -33.01 11.17 41.37
N SER A 890 -34.11 10.45 41.11
CA SER A 890 -35.41 10.90 40.55
C SER A 890 -35.31 11.59 39.18
N SER A 891 -36.11 11.34 38.14
CA SER A 891 -37.05 10.27 37.72
C SER A 891 -37.78 10.78 36.47
N GLU A 892 -38.09 9.91 35.49
CA GLU A 892 -39.31 9.90 34.65
C GLU A 892 -39.29 8.62 33.77
N LEU A 893 -39.91 7.52 34.23
CA LEU A 893 -41.27 7.02 33.98
C LEU A 893 -41.55 6.48 32.55
N ARG A 894 -41.54 5.14 32.45
CA ARG A 894 -42.22 4.34 31.41
C ARG A 894 -43.47 3.69 32.03
N PRO A 895 -44.56 3.49 31.28
CA PRO A 895 -45.76 2.82 31.80
C PRO A 895 -45.59 1.30 31.80
N SER A 896 -46.08 0.69 32.88
CA SER A 896 -46.28 -0.74 33.08
C SER A 896 -47.59 -1.21 32.45
N THR A 897 -47.59 -2.41 31.88
CA THR A 897 -48.78 -3.29 31.87
C THR A 897 -48.38 -4.68 32.34
N THR A 898 -49.11 -5.14 33.36
CA THR A 898 -49.00 -6.40 34.07
C THR A 898 -49.94 -7.46 33.48
N ALA A 899 -49.43 -8.69 33.35
CA ALA A 899 -50.14 -9.97 33.45
C ALA A 899 -49.04 -11.05 33.51
N GLY A 900 -49.02 -12.10 34.31
CA GLY A 900 -50.01 -12.84 35.09
C GLY A 900 -49.53 -14.29 35.03
N PHE A 901 -49.12 -14.88 36.16
CA PHE A 901 -48.58 -16.25 36.22
C PHE A 901 -49.69 -17.30 35.99
N GLY A 902 -49.37 -18.32 35.20
CA GLY A 902 -50.18 -19.53 35.03
C GLY A 902 -49.30 -20.75 34.77
N SER A 903 -49.54 -21.82 35.54
CA SER A 903 -48.81 -23.10 35.64
C SER A 903 -49.09 -24.07 34.48
N GLY A 904 -48.11 -24.94 34.16
CA GLY A 904 -48.39 -26.31 33.65
C GLY A 904 -47.73 -26.71 32.31
N THR A 905 -46.83 -27.70 32.41
CA THR A 905 -46.50 -28.75 31.41
C THR A 905 -46.24 -28.38 29.93
N ASP A 906 -44.98 -28.47 29.48
CA ASP A 906 -44.55 -29.46 28.48
C ASP A 906 -43.16 -29.13 27.88
N ALA A 907 -42.34 -30.18 27.77
CA ALA A 907 -41.00 -30.14 27.23
C ALA A 907 -41.01 -30.03 25.70
N LYS A 908 -40.99 -28.82 25.13
CA LYS A 908 -40.71 -28.56 23.69
C LYS A 908 -40.63 -27.07 23.28
N LYS A 909 -39.95 -26.15 23.99
CA LYS A 909 -39.87 -24.72 23.58
C LYS A 909 -38.54 -24.04 23.93
N GLY A 910 -37.48 -24.29 23.15
CA GLY A 910 -36.20 -23.57 23.28
C GLY A 910 -35.97 -22.51 22.21
N ILE A 911 -36.41 -22.75 20.97
CA ILE A 911 -36.06 -21.93 19.81
C ILE A 911 -37.20 -20.99 19.37
N ASP A 912 -38.45 -21.25 19.77
CA ASP A 912 -39.62 -20.41 19.44
C ASP A 912 -39.65 -19.04 20.16
N LEU A 913 -38.66 -18.74 21.00
CA LEU A 913 -38.55 -17.48 21.75
C LEU A 913 -37.70 -16.41 21.06
N ILE A 914 -37.02 -16.75 19.95
CA ILE A 914 -36.22 -15.79 19.18
C ILE A 914 -37.10 -15.22 18.04
N PRO A 915 -37.34 -13.90 17.97
CA PRO A 915 -38.16 -13.30 16.92
C PRO A 915 -37.63 -13.65 15.53
N GLN A 916 -38.48 -14.19 14.65
CA GLN A 916 -38.12 -14.45 13.26
C GLN A 916 -37.96 -13.13 12.50
N VAL A 917 -36.86 -12.98 11.77
CA VAL A 917 -36.56 -11.77 10.97
C VAL A 917 -37.22 -11.90 9.60
N LYS A 918 -38.15 -11.00 9.27
CA LYS A 918 -38.74 -10.90 7.93
C LYS A 918 -38.08 -9.77 7.13
N ILE A 919 -37.92 -9.97 5.83
CA ILE A 919 -37.27 -8.99 4.93
C ILE A 919 -38.10 -7.70 4.84
N GLU A 920 -39.42 -7.79 4.95
CA GLU A 920 -40.35 -6.65 4.95
C GLU A 920 -40.10 -5.73 6.15
N ASP A 921 -39.77 -6.29 7.32
CA ASP A 921 -39.48 -5.54 8.53
C ASP A 921 -38.15 -4.77 8.39
N LEU A 922 -37.17 -5.35 7.70
CA LEU A 922 -35.89 -4.69 7.38
C LEU A 922 -36.10 -3.49 6.44
N LYS A 923 -37.01 -3.59 5.46
CA LYS A 923 -37.37 -2.48 4.56
C LYS A 923 -38.08 -1.33 5.28
N GLN A 924 -38.74 -1.61 6.40
CA GLN A 924 -39.39 -0.59 7.24
C GLN A 924 -38.43 0.09 8.22
N MET A 925 -37.18 -0.41 8.35
CA MET A 925 -36.21 0.20 9.25
C MET A 925 -35.87 1.63 8.81
N LYS A 926 -35.76 2.52 9.80
CA LYS A 926 -35.42 3.95 9.61
C LYS A 926 -34.16 4.15 8.75
N ALA A 927 -33.19 3.24 8.85
CA ALA A 927 -31.97 3.25 8.04
C ALA A 927 -32.25 3.06 6.54
N TYR A 928 -33.07 2.07 6.18
CA TYR A 928 -33.44 1.78 4.79
C TYR A 928 -34.28 2.92 4.18
N ILE A 929 -35.29 3.41 4.93
CA ILE A 929 -36.14 4.54 4.49
C ILE A 929 -35.31 5.83 4.29
N LYS A 930 -34.34 6.11 5.17
CA LYS A 930 -33.45 7.27 5.02
C LYS A 930 -32.59 7.14 3.76
N HIS A 931 -32.16 5.93 3.43
CA HIS A 931 -31.37 5.66 2.23
C HIS A 931 -32.19 5.87 0.95
N LEU A 932 -33.43 5.37 0.87
CA LEU A 932 -34.34 5.64 -0.26
C LEU A 932 -34.60 7.13 -0.47
N LYS A 933 -34.81 7.89 0.61
CA LYS A 933 -34.98 9.36 0.52
C LYS A 933 -33.74 10.07 -0.01
N LYS A 934 -32.53 9.52 0.23
CA LYS A 934 -31.28 10.06 -0.30
C LYS A 934 -31.19 9.81 -1.80
N GLN A 935 -31.43 8.57 -2.24
CA GLN A 935 -31.43 8.16 -3.65
C GLN A 935 -32.44 8.98 -4.48
N GLN A 936 -33.64 9.24 -3.94
CA GLN A 936 -34.62 10.10 -4.62
C GLN A 936 -34.11 11.54 -4.83
N LYS A 937 -33.35 12.10 -3.87
CA LYS A 937 -32.75 13.45 -4.02
C LYS A 937 -31.65 13.47 -5.07
N GLU A 938 -30.84 12.42 -5.14
CA GLU A 938 -29.78 12.26 -6.14
C GLU A 938 -30.38 12.19 -7.56
N LEU A 939 -31.42 11.37 -7.77
CA LEU A 939 -32.10 11.28 -9.08
C LEU A 939 -32.76 12.61 -9.48
N ASN A 940 -33.37 13.32 -8.54
CA ASN A 940 -33.96 14.64 -8.81
C ASN A 940 -32.89 15.69 -9.16
N ALA A 941 -31.70 15.61 -8.57
CA ALA A 941 -30.59 16.51 -8.89
C ALA A 941 -30.05 16.23 -10.30
N LEU A 942 -29.94 14.96 -10.68
CA LEU A 942 -29.52 14.53 -12.02
C LEU A 942 -30.50 15.02 -13.10
N LYS A 943 -31.82 14.81 -12.91
CA LYS A 943 -32.83 15.33 -13.84
C LYS A 943 -32.76 16.85 -14.01
N LYS A 944 -32.44 17.58 -12.93
CA LYS A 944 -32.26 19.03 -12.97
C LYS A 944 -30.97 19.44 -13.71
N LYS A 945 -29.91 18.61 -13.67
CA LYS A 945 -28.69 18.79 -14.47
C LYS A 945 -29.01 18.60 -15.97
N HIS A 946 -29.62 17.47 -16.34
CA HIS A 946 -30.02 17.18 -17.72
C HIS A 946 -30.88 18.30 -18.31
N ALA A 947 -31.88 18.79 -17.56
CA ALA A 947 -32.73 19.90 -18.01
C ALA A 947 -31.95 21.21 -18.30
N LYS A 948 -30.88 21.49 -17.54
CA LYS A 948 -30.02 22.66 -17.80
C LYS A 948 -29.17 22.47 -19.05
N GLU A 949 -28.65 21.26 -19.27
CA GLU A 949 -27.85 20.91 -20.45
C GLU A 949 -28.68 20.97 -21.72
N HIS A 950 -29.91 20.43 -21.71
CA HIS A 950 -30.89 20.61 -22.78
C HIS A 950 -31.11 22.09 -23.13
N SER A 951 -31.35 22.94 -22.13
CA SER A 951 -31.58 24.37 -22.35
C SER A 951 -30.34 25.09 -22.87
N ALA A 952 -29.14 24.70 -22.42
CA ALA A 952 -27.88 25.28 -22.87
C ALA A 952 -27.58 24.92 -24.33
N MET A 953 -27.74 23.65 -24.71
CA MET A 953 -27.54 23.18 -26.08
C MET A 953 -28.51 23.84 -27.05
N GLN A 954 -29.79 23.93 -26.68
CA GLN A 954 -30.80 24.59 -27.51
C GLN A 954 -30.44 26.08 -27.76
N LYS A 955 -29.99 26.80 -26.73
CA LYS A 955 -29.54 28.20 -26.87
C LYS A 955 -28.31 28.32 -27.78
N LEU A 956 -27.36 27.39 -27.67
CA LEU A 956 -26.16 27.37 -28.50
C LEU A 956 -26.50 27.12 -29.96
N HIS A 957 -27.34 26.11 -30.24
CA HIS A 957 -27.81 25.76 -31.58
C HIS A 957 -28.54 26.94 -32.24
N CYS A 958 -29.48 27.59 -31.53
CA CYS A 958 -30.14 28.80 -32.01
C CYS A 958 -29.15 29.92 -32.35
N THR A 959 -28.20 30.20 -31.44
CA THR A 959 -27.21 31.28 -31.63
C THR A 959 -26.30 31.01 -32.83
N GLN A 960 -25.95 29.75 -33.10
CA GLN A 960 -25.14 29.37 -34.26
C GLN A 960 -25.89 29.59 -35.58
N ILE A 961 -27.16 29.20 -35.65
CA ILE A 961 -28.01 29.44 -36.82
C ILE A 961 -28.17 30.95 -37.05
N ASP A 962 -28.47 31.73 -36.00
CA ASP A 962 -28.64 33.18 -36.09
C ASP A 962 -27.39 33.88 -36.65
N LYS A 963 -26.18 33.44 -36.26
CA LYS A 963 -24.92 33.97 -36.78
C LYS A 963 -24.73 33.68 -38.27
N ILE A 964 -25.09 32.47 -38.71
CA ILE A 964 -24.96 32.05 -40.12
C ILE A 964 -25.93 32.86 -41.00
N VAL A 965 -27.17 33.07 -40.52
CA VAL A 965 -28.17 33.92 -41.20
C VAL A 965 -27.69 35.37 -41.27
N ALA A 966 -27.23 35.94 -40.14
CA ALA A 966 -26.75 37.32 -40.11
C ALA A 966 -25.52 37.55 -41.01
N GLN A 967 -24.64 36.55 -41.16
CA GLN A 967 -23.49 36.62 -42.06
C GLN A 967 -23.92 36.61 -43.52
N TYR A 968 -24.86 35.73 -43.88
CA TYR A 968 -25.43 35.70 -45.23
C TYR A 968 -26.09 37.03 -45.61
N ASP A 969 -26.89 37.61 -44.71
CA ASP A 969 -27.53 38.91 -44.96
C ASP A 969 -26.50 40.03 -45.17
N LYS A 970 -25.42 40.04 -44.39
CA LYS A 970 -24.33 41.02 -44.56
C LYS A 970 -23.63 40.87 -45.92
N GLU A 971 -23.30 39.65 -46.32
CA GLU A 971 -22.61 39.38 -47.59
C GLU A 971 -23.50 39.69 -48.79
N LYS A 972 -24.79 39.32 -48.72
CA LYS A 972 -25.78 39.66 -49.74
C LYS A 972 -25.89 41.18 -49.93
N VAL A 973 -26.06 41.94 -48.85
CA VAL A 973 -26.12 43.42 -48.89
C VAL A 973 -24.83 44.03 -49.43
N SER A 974 -23.67 43.41 -49.18
CA SER A 974 -22.38 43.84 -49.73
C SER A 974 -22.35 43.72 -51.26
N TYR A 975 -22.79 42.57 -51.81
CA TYR A 975 -22.89 42.37 -53.24
C TYR A 975 -23.87 43.35 -53.91
N GLU A 976 -25.02 43.58 -53.29
CA GLU A 976 -26.02 44.55 -53.76
C GLU A 976 -25.45 45.99 -53.79
N LYS A 977 -24.74 46.41 -52.73
CA LYS A 977 -24.08 47.74 -52.67
C LYS A 977 -22.93 47.88 -53.66
N MET A 978 -22.15 46.82 -53.90
CA MET A 978 -21.09 46.82 -54.90
C MET A 978 -21.67 47.00 -56.31
N LEU A 979 -22.77 46.33 -56.63
CA LEU A 979 -23.50 46.50 -57.88
C LEU A 979 -24.02 47.93 -58.03
N GLU A 980 -24.62 48.50 -57.00
CA GLU A 980 -25.15 49.87 -57.04
C GLU A 980 -24.04 50.91 -57.29
N LYS A 981 -22.87 50.76 -56.66
CA LYS A 981 -21.70 51.61 -56.90
C LYS A 981 -21.12 51.44 -58.32
N ALA A 982 -21.09 50.21 -58.83
CA ALA A 982 -20.59 49.92 -60.17
C ALA A 982 -21.52 50.49 -61.26
N MET A 983 -22.84 50.44 -61.05
CA MET A 983 -23.84 51.01 -61.94
C MET A 983 -23.76 52.54 -62.02
N LYS A 984 -23.41 53.24 -60.93
CA LYS A 984 -23.24 54.71 -60.92
C LYS A 984 -21.99 55.19 -61.69
N LYS A 985 -21.02 54.32 -61.97
CA LYS A 985 -19.74 54.68 -62.62
C LYS A 985 -19.65 54.40 -64.13
N LYS A 986 -20.60 53.70 -64.76
CA LYS A 986 -20.53 53.31 -66.18
C LYS A 986 -21.82 53.65 -66.93
N GLY A 987 -21.70 54.38 -68.04
CA GLY A 987 -22.82 54.77 -68.89
C GLY A 987 -23.37 53.62 -69.76
N GLY A 988 -24.71 53.54 -69.83
CA GLY A 988 -25.51 52.99 -70.92
C GLY A 988 -25.43 51.49 -71.20
N SER A 989 -24.30 51.00 -71.73
CA SER A 989 -24.30 49.73 -72.48
C SER A 989 -23.67 48.53 -71.76
N ASN A 990 -22.93 48.73 -70.66
CA ASN A 990 -22.32 47.64 -69.85
C ASN A 990 -23.09 47.31 -68.55
N CYS A 991 -24.31 47.82 -68.38
CA CYS A 991 -25.07 47.69 -67.12
C CYS A 991 -25.80 46.35 -66.98
N VAL A 992 -26.17 45.70 -68.09
CA VAL A 992 -26.95 44.45 -68.09
C VAL A 992 -26.08 43.23 -67.72
N GLU A 993 -24.84 43.16 -68.21
CA GLU A 993 -23.91 42.07 -67.88
C GLU A 993 -23.50 42.08 -66.42
N LEU A 994 -23.19 43.26 -65.84
CA LEU A 994 -22.84 43.37 -64.42
C LEU A 994 -23.99 42.96 -63.47
N LYS A 995 -25.25 43.24 -63.86
CA LYS A 995 -26.42 42.79 -63.10
C LYS A 995 -26.53 41.26 -63.13
N LYS A 996 -26.42 40.65 -64.31
CA LYS A 996 -26.45 39.18 -64.44
C LYS A 996 -25.31 38.51 -63.67
N GLU A 997 -24.10 39.06 -63.71
CA GLU A 997 -22.94 38.52 -62.97
C GLU A 997 -23.13 38.60 -61.45
N THR A 998 -23.70 39.70 -60.95
CA THR A 998 -23.98 39.84 -59.50
C THR A 998 -25.13 38.93 -59.07
N GLU A 999 -26.15 38.76 -59.90
CA GLU A 999 -27.28 37.86 -59.64
C GLU A 999 -26.83 36.39 -59.55
N ILE A 1000 -25.92 35.97 -60.44
CA ILE A 1000 -25.28 34.65 -60.36
C ILE A 1000 -24.49 34.51 -59.05
N LYS A 1001 -23.70 35.52 -58.65
CA LYS A 1001 -22.94 35.50 -57.38
C LYS A 1001 -23.86 35.39 -56.15
N ILE A 1002 -25.00 36.10 -56.14
CA ILE A 1002 -25.99 36.01 -55.06
C ILE A 1002 -26.69 34.64 -55.07
N GLN A 1003 -27.00 34.07 -56.23
CA GLN A 1003 -27.56 32.72 -56.34
C GLN A 1003 -26.60 31.65 -55.83
N THR A 1004 -25.32 31.72 -56.19
CA THR A 1004 -24.27 30.83 -55.65
C THR A 1004 -24.15 30.99 -54.13
N LEU A 1005 -24.09 32.23 -53.62
CA LEU A 1005 -24.05 32.50 -52.18
C LEU A 1005 -25.26 31.92 -51.44
N THR A 1006 -26.46 32.02 -52.03
CA THR A 1006 -27.70 31.46 -51.47
C THR A 1006 -27.65 29.93 -51.43
N SER A 1007 -27.14 29.30 -52.50
CA SER A 1007 -26.96 27.85 -52.57
C SER A 1007 -25.96 27.36 -51.52
N ASP A 1008 -24.81 28.03 -51.40
CA ASP A 1008 -23.76 27.71 -50.43
C ASP A 1008 -24.26 27.88 -48.99
N HIS A 1009 -24.99 28.95 -48.70
CA HIS A 1009 -25.61 29.17 -47.39
C HIS A 1009 -26.62 28.06 -47.06
N LYS A 1010 -27.49 27.68 -48.02
CA LYS A 1010 -28.46 26.60 -47.83
C LYS A 1010 -27.79 25.25 -47.56
N SER A 1011 -26.67 24.97 -48.23
CA SER A 1011 -25.85 23.77 -47.97
C SER A 1011 -25.26 23.79 -46.56
N LYS A 1012 -24.64 24.91 -46.16
CA LYS A 1012 -24.06 25.08 -44.80
C LYS A 1012 -25.10 24.96 -43.69
N VAL A 1013 -26.29 25.55 -43.86
CA VAL A 1013 -27.37 25.42 -42.87
C VAL A 1013 -27.84 23.97 -42.76
N LYS A 1014 -27.96 23.26 -43.89
CA LYS A 1014 -28.35 21.83 -43.88
C LYS A 1014 -27.33 20.96 -43.16
N GLU A 1015 -26.05 21.20 -43.36
CA GLU A 1015 -24.96 20.49 -42.67
C GLU A 1015 -24.98 20.76 -41.16
N ILE A 1016 -25.14 22.03 -40.76
CA ILE A 1016 -25.21 22.42 -39.35
C ILE A 1016 -26.45 21.83 -38.65
N VAL A 1017 -27.62 21.82 -39.31
CA VAL A 1017 -28.83 21.20 -38.73
C VAL A 1017 -28.66 19.68 -38.57
N ALA A 1018 -28.00 19.00 -39.50
CA ALA A 1018 -27.67 17.58 -39.36
C ALA A 1018 -26.71 17.35 -38.18
N GLN A 1019 -25.71 18.21 -38.01
CA GLN A 1019 -24.79 18.17 -36.88
C GLN A 1019 -25.51 18.44 -35.54
N HIS A 1020 -26.37 19.45 -35.47
CA HIS A 1020 -27.18 19.74 -34.27
C HIS A 1020 -28.10 18.58 -33.89
N THR A 1021 -28.72 17.93 -34.88
CA THR A 1021 -29.58 16.76 -34.66
C THR A 1021 -28.76 15.59 -34.10
N LYS A 1022 -27.56 15.36 -34.64
CA LYS A 1022 -26.63 14.33 -34.12
C LYS A 1022 -26.22 14.62 -32.69
N GLU A 1023 -25.78 15.84 -32.38
CA GLU A 1023 -25.38 16.27 -31.04
C GLU A 1023 -26.53 16.13 -30.03
N TRP A 1024 -27.76 16.48 -30.43
CA TRP A 1024 -28.94 16.36 -29.57
C TRP A 1024 -29.27 14.89 -29.25
N SER A 1025 -29.23 14.02 -30.27
CA SER A 1025 -29.48 12.58 -30.09
C SER A 1025 -28.39 11.92 -29.25
N GLU A 1026 -27.12 12.27 -29.45
CA GLU A 1026 -26.01 11.79 -28.61
C GLU A 1026 -26.20 12.20 -27.16
N MET A 1027 -26.55 13.47 -26.89
CA MET A 1027 -26.81 13.95 -25.52
C MET A 1027 -28.00 13.23 -24.85
N ILE A 1028 -29.11 13.00 -25.58
CA ILE A 1028 -30.26 12.24 -25.06
C ILE A 1028 -29.85 10.81 -24.69
N ASN A 1029 -29.06 10.15 -25.55
CA ASN A 1029 -28.57 8.80 -25.30
C ASN A 1029 -27.64 8.77 -24.07
N THR A 1030 -26.75 9.76 -23.93
CA THR A 1030 -25.89 9.90 -22.76
C THR A 1030 -26.71 10.13 -21.48
N HIS A 1031 -27.69 11.03 -21.49
CA HIS A 1031 -28.57 11.27 -20.34
C HIS A 1031 -29.38 10.02 -19.95
N SER A 1032 -29.86 9.25 -20.94
CA SER A 1032 -30.58 7.99 -20.71
C SER A 1032 -29.67 6.94 -20.07
N ALA A 1033 -28.43 6.81 -20.55
CA ALA A 1033 -27.43 5.93 -19.96
C ALA A 1033 -27.04 6.36 -18.53
N GLU A 1034 -26.82 7.66 -18.29
CA GLU A 1034 -26.52 8.20 -16.94
C GLU A 1034 -27.69 7.94 -15.96
N GLU A 1035 -28.95 8.10 -16.40
CA GLU A 1035 -30.12 7.77 -15.57
C GLU A 1035 -30.20 6.28 -15.25
N GLN A 1036 -29.89 5.40 -16.21
CA GLN A 1036 -29.94 3.96 -16.03
C GLN A 1036 -28.83 3.48 -15.10
N GLU A 1037 -27.60 3.98 -15.28
CA GLU A 1037 -26.45 3.64 -14.42
C GLU A 1037 -26.72 4.02 -12.96
N ILE A 1038 -27.31 5.20 -12.73
CA ILE A 1038 -27.68 5.64 -11.37
C ILE A 1038 -28.79 4.77 -10.77
N ARG A 1039 -29.76 4.30 -11.56
CA ARG A 1039 -30.81 3.38 -11.09
C ARG A 1039 -30.23 2.01 -10.73
N ASP A 1040 -29.32 1.48 -11.54
CA ASP A 1040 -28.64 0.20 -11.29
C ASP A 1040 -27.76 0.30 -10.03
N LEU A 1041 -27.04 1.42 -9.88
CA LEU A 1041 -26.29 1.72 -8.66
C LEU A 1041 -27.19 1.81 -7.43
N HIS A 1042 -28.33 2.49 -7.53
CA HIS A 1042 -29.29 2.62 -6.43
C HIS A 1042 -29.87 1.26 -6.02
N LEU A 1043 -30.19 0.40 -6.97
CA LEU A 1043 -30.70 -0.95 -6.72
C LEU A 1043 -29.66 -1.83 -6.04
N ASN A 1044 -28.41 -1.79 -6.49
CA ASN A 1044 -27.30 -2.51 -5.86
C ASN A 1044 -27.07 -2.04 -4.41
N GLN A 1045 -27.10 -0.74 -4.17
CA GLN A 1045 -26.96 -0.18 -2.81
C GLN A 1045 -28.12 -0.59 -1.89
N GLN A 1046 -29.35 -0.70 -2.41
CA GLN A 1046 -30.50 -1.19 -1.65
C GLN A 1046 -30.34 -2.67 -1.26
N CYS A 1047 -29.89 -3.51 -2.20
CA CYS A 1047 -29.64 -4.94 -1.96
C CYS A 1047 -28.56 -5.15 -0.90
N GLU A 1048 -27.45 -4.41 -1.00
CA GLU A 1048 -26.35 -4.44 -0.04
C GLU A 1048 -26.76 -3.95 1.35
N LEU A 1049 -27.57 -2.88 1.41
CA LEU A 1049 -28.07 -2.37 2.69
C LEU A 1049 -28.99 -3.39 3.37
N LEU A 1050 -29.87 -4.08 2.63
CA LEU A 1050 -30.71 -5.14 3.18
C LEU A 1050 -29.88 -6.31 3.70
N LYS A 1051 -28.85 -6.73 2.97
CA LYS A 1051 -27.92 -7.78 3.41
C LYS A 1051 -27.22 -7.40 4.71
N LYS A 1052 -26.75 -6.15 4.83
CA LYS A 1052 -26.15 -5.62 6.07
C LYS A 1052 -27.14 -5.57 7.24
N LEU A 1053 -28.36 -5.11 7.01
CA LEU A 1053 -29.40 -5.08 8.05
C LEU A 1053 -29.79 -6.50 8.53
N LEU A 1054 -29.83 -7.47 7.61
CA LEU A 1054 -30.09 -8.87 7.94
C LEU A 1054 -28.96 -9.48 8.78
N ILE A 1055 -27.70 -9.24 8.40
CA ILE A 1055 -26.53 -9.73 9.15
C ILE A 1055 -26.51 -9.13 10.57
N ASN A 1056 -26.79 -7.85 10.72
CA ASN A 1056 -26.88 -7.21 12.04
C ASN A 1056 -28.01 -7.81 12.91
N ALA A 1057 -29.16 -8.14 12.30
CA ALA A 1057 -30.24 -8.80 13.00
C ALA A 1057 -29.86 -10.24 13.41
N HIS A 1058 -29.15 -10.98 12.55
CA HIS A 1058 -28.61 -12.31 12.86
C HIS A 1058 -27.60 -12.26 14.02
N GLU A 1059 -26.73 -11.25 14.04
CA GLU A 1059 -25.77 -11.07 15.12
C GLU A 1059 -26.46 -10.82 16.46
N GLN A 1060 -27.51 -9.99 16.48
CA GLN A 1060 -28.32 -9.75 17.69
C GLN A 1060 -29.01 -11.03 18.18
N GLN A 1061 -29.57 -11.86 17.29
CA GLN A 1061 -30.15 -13.16 17.66
C GLN A 1061 -29.09 -14.10 18.25
N THR A 1062 -27.89 -14.15 17.67
CA THR A 1062 -26.79 -14.97 18.18
C THR A 1062 -26.30 -14.50 19.54
N GLN A 1063 -26.19 -13.19 19.75
CA GLN A 1063 -25.81 -12.62 21.05
C GLN A 1063 -26.87 -12.92 22.13
N GLN A 1064 -28.16 -12.81 21.79
CA GLN A 1064 -29.26 -13.12 22.71
C GLN A 1064 -29.25 -14.61 23.12
N LEU A 1065 -29.00 -15.51 22.17
CA LEU A 1065 -28.90 -16.95 22.46
C LEU A 1065 -27.69 -17.26 23.35
N LYS A 1066 -26.52 -16.67 23.07
CA LYS A 1066 -25.31 -16.81 23.91
C LYS A 1066 -25.56 -16.33 25.34
N PHE A 1067 -26.25 -15.19 25.51
CA PHE A 1067 -26.60 -14.69 26.85
C PHE A 1067 -27.51 -15.66 27.61
N SER A 1068 -28.46 -16.30 26.93
CA SER A 1068 -29.30 -17.35 27.51
C SER A 1068 -28.46 -18.57 27.93
N HIS A 1069 -27.55 -19.03 27.07
CA HIS A 1069 -26.63 -20.15 27.34
C HIS A 1069 -25.74 -19.88 28.55
N ASP A 1070 -25.21 -18.66 28.67
CA ASP A 1070 -24.41 -18.24 29.82
C ASP A 1070 -25.22 -18.24 31.12
N ARG A 1071 -26.49 -17.80 31.07
CA ARG A 1071 -27.40 -17.84 32.22
C ARG A 1071 -27.68 -19.27 32.67
N GLU A 1072 -28.03 -20.18 31.75
CA GLU A 1072 -28.24 -21.60 32.06
C GLU A 1072 -26.97 -22.24 32.66
N SER A 1073 -25.79 -21.88 32.13
CA SER A 1073 -24.50 -22.39 32.62
C SER A 1073 -24.11 -21.85 33.99
N LYS A 1074 -24.57 -20.65 34.35
CA LYS A 1074 -24.41 -20.07 35.70
C LYS A 1074 -25.35 -20.73 36.70
N GLU A 1075 -26.62 -20.95 36.34
CA GLU A 1075 -27.60 -21.65 37.19
C GLU A 1075 -27.16 -23.09 37.49
N MET A 1076 -26.69 -23.83 36.49
CA MET A 1076 -26.20 -25.20 36.68
C MET A 1076 -25.02 -25.27 37.65
N ARG A 1077 -24.06 -24.34 37.53
CA ARG A 1077 -22.92 -24.22 38.47
C ARG A 1077 -23.38 -23.87 39.89
N ALA A 1078 -24.36 -22.98 40.04
CA ALA A 1078 -24.92 -22.60 41.33
C ALA A 1078 -25.67 -23.78 42.00
N ASN A 1079 -26.46 -24.54 41.24
CA ASN A 1079 -27.16 -25.73 41.72
C ASN A 1079 -26.18 -26.82 42.16
N GLN A 1080 -25.09 -27.04 41.42
CA GLN A 1080 -24.05 -27.99 41.81
C GLN A 1080 -23.37 -27.58 43.13
N ALA A 1081 -23.05 -26.30 43.30
CA ALA A 1081 -22.46 -25.79 44.54
C ALA A 1081 -23.40 -26.04 45.74
N LYS A 1082 -24.71 -25.82 45.55
CA LYS A 1082 -25.73 -26.09 46.58
C LYS A 1082 -25.81 -27.58 46.95
N ILE A 1083 -25.90 -28.47 45.96
CA ILE A 1083 -25.96 -29.93 46.18
C ILE A 1083 -24.69 -30.44 46.88
N SER A 1084 -23.51 -29.92 46.50
CA SER A 1084 -22.23 -30.27 47.12
C SER A 1084 -22.18 -29.85 48.61
N MET A 1085 -22.69 -28.65 48.93
CA MET A 1085 -22.78 -28.17 50.31
C MET A 1085 -23.76 -28.99 51.17
N GLU A 1086 -24.92 -29.38 50.62
CA GLU A 1086 -25.92 -30.20 51.31
C GLU A 1086 -25.39 -31.63 51.57
N ASN A 1087 -24.74 -32.24 50.58
CA ASN A 1087 -24.09 -33.54 50.69
C ASN A 1087 -22.95 -33.56 51.72
N SER A 1088 -22.14 -32.49 51.78
CA SER A 1088 -21.08 -32.36 52.78
C SER A 1088 -21.64 -32.22 54.20
N LYS A 1089 -22.75 -31.48 54.37
CA LYS A 1089 -23.47 -31.38 55.65
C LYS A 1089 -24.03 -32.73 56.08
N ALA A 1090 -24.64 -33.49 55.17
CA ALA A 1090 -25.21 -34.81 55.46
C ALA A 1090 -24.15 -35.80 56.01
N ILE A 1091 -22.95 -35.87 55.40
CA ILE A 1091 -21.86 -36.74 55.90
C ILE A 1091 -21.36 -36.28 57.28
N SER A 1092 -21.33 -34.97 57.55
CA SER A 1092 -20.87 -34.45 58.84
C SER A 1092 -21.82 -34.78 60.00
N GLN A 1093 -23.11 -35.00 59.71
CA GLN A 1093 -24.17 -35.28 60.68
C GLN A 1093 -24.47 -36.79 60.84
N ASP A 1094 -23.84 -37.65 60.04
CA ASP A 1094 -24.02 -39.10 60.09
C ASP A 1094 -23.30 -39.69 61.33
N LYS A 1095 -24.10 -40.08 62.33
CA LYS A 1095 -23.64 -40.65 63.61
C LYS A 1095 -23.13 -42.09 63.50
N SER A 1096 -23.30 -42.75 62.35
CA SER A 1096 -22.83 -44.13 62.12
C SER A 1096 -21.32 -44.22 61.85
N ILE A 1097 -20.69 -43.09 61.46
CA ILE A 1097 -19.26 -43.05 61.11
C ILE A 1097 -18.42 -42.86 62.37
N LYS A 1098 -17.80 -43.95 62.84
CA LYS A 1098 -17.09 -43.98 64.15
C LYS A 1098 -15.64 -43.51 64.09
N ASN A 1099 -15.01 -43.46 62.90
CA ASN A 1099 -13.58 -43.12 62.78
C ASN A 1099 -13.27 -42.11 61.66
N LYS A 1100 -12.26 -41.25 61.87
CA LYS A 1100 -11.92 -40.11 60.98
C LYS A 1100 -11.57 -40.55 59.56
N ALA A 1101 -10.82 -41.64 59.42
CA ALA A 1101 -10.40 -42.18 58.12
C ALA A 1101 -11.59 -42.66 57.27
N GLU A 1102 -12.62 -43.21 57.90
CA GLU A 1102 -13.83 -43.69 57.20
C GLU A 1102 -14.69 -42.52 56.71
N ARG A 1103 -14.76 -41.43 57.49
CA ARG A 1103 -15.41 -40.18 57.08
C ARG A 1103 -14.72 -39.56 55.87
N GLU A 1104 -13.39 -39.49 55.89
CA GLU A 1104 -12.60 -38.95 54.77
C GLU A 1104 -12.70 -39.81 53.51
N ARG A 1105 -12.83 -41.12 53.65
CA ARG A 1105 -13.07 -42.04 52.53
C ARG A 1105 -14.45 -41.80 51.89
N ARG A 1106 -15.53 -41.74 52.68
CA ARG A 1106 -16.89 -41.47 52.16
C ARG A 1106 -17.01 -40.08 51.52
N VAL A 1107 -16.34 -39.06 52.05
CA VAL A 1107 -16.29 -37.72 51.42
C VAL A 1107 -15.58 -37.78 50.07
N ARG A 1108 -14.48 -38.52 49.96
CA ARG A 1108 -13.77 -38.69 48.68
C ARG A 1108 -14.60 -39.45 47.65
N GLU A 1109 -15.25 -40.53 48.03
CA GLU A 1109 -16.14 -41.31 47.15
C GLU A 1109 -17.34 -40.47 46.68
N LEU A 1110 -17.96 -39.69 47.57
CA LEU A 1110 -19.09 -38.83 47.21
C LEU A 1110 -18.65 -37.63 46.34
N ASN A 1111 -17.50 -37.03 46.61
CA ASN A 1111 -16.94 -35.96 45.77
C ASN A 1111 -16.58 -36.49 44.37
N SER A 1112 -16.05 -37.70 44.28
CA SER A 1112 -15.78 -38.37 43.00
C SER A 1112 -17.08 -38.61 42.22
N SER A 1113 -18.12 -39.14 42.89
CA SER A 1113 -19.45 -39.36 42.29
C SER A 1113 -20.11 -38.06 41.82
N ASN A 1114 -20.10 -37.01 42.64
CA ASN A 1114 -20.65 -35.70 42.30
C ASN A 1114 -19.89 -35.03 41.15
N THR A 1115 -18.57 -35.22 41.08
CA THR A 1115 -17.75 -34.72 39.96
C THR A 1115 -18.11 -35.43 38.67
N LYS A 1116 -18.31 -36.76 38.70
CA LYS A 1116 -18.74 -37.53 37.52
C LYS A 1116 -20.11 -37.09 37.01
N LYS A 1117 -21.11 -36.95 37.90
CA LYS A 1117 -22.45 -36.46 37.54
C LYS A 1117 -22.42 -35.05 36.95
N PHE A 1118 -21.62 -34.16 37.54
CA PHE A 1118 -21.44 -32.80 37.01
C PHE A 1118 -20.80 -32.78 35.62
N LEU A 1119 -19.79 -33.64 35.37
CA LEU A 1119 -19.18 -33.75 34.05
C LEU A 1119 -20.17 -34.27 33.00
N GLU A 1120 -21.00 -35.25 33.35
CA GLU A 1120 -22.07 -35.75 32.48
C GLU A 1120 -23.14 -34.68 32.20
N GLU A 1121 -23.58 -33.96 33.22
CA GLU A 1121 -24.59 -32.89 33.09
C GLU A 1121 -24.05 -31.68 32.30
N ARG A 1122 -22.79 -31.29 32.54
CA ARG A 1122 -22.09 -30.26 31.74
C ARG A 1122 -21.96 -30.70 30.29
N LYS A 1123 -21.63 -31.97 30.02
CA LYS A 1123 -21.56 -32.52 28.66
C LYS A 1123 -22.93 -32.51 27.98
N ARG A 1124 -24.01 -32.83 28.72
CA ARG A 1124 -25.38 -32.78 28.20
C ARG A 1124 -25.84 -31.35 27.88
N LEU A 1125 -25.54 -30.39 28.77
CA LEU A 1125 -25.86 -28.98 28.55
C LEU A 1125 -25.08 -28.40 27.37
N ALA A 1126 -23.78 -28.70 27.25
CA ALA A 1126 -22.96 -28.30 26.11
C ALA A 1126 -23.48 -28.87 24.79
N MET A 1127 -23.90 -30.14 24.76
CA MET A 1127 -24.53 -30.73 23.57
C MET A 1127 -25.87 -30.07 23.21
N LYS A 1128 -26.69 -29.70 24.20
CA LYS A 1128 -27.95 -28.96 23.98
C LYS A 1128 -27.66 -27.57 23.38
N GLN A 1129 -26.74 -26.82 23.98
CA GLN A 1129 -26.34 -25.48 23.52
C GLN A 1129 -25.74 -25.51 22.10
N SER A 1130 -24.93 -26.53 21.80
CA SER A 1130 -24.41 -26.74 20.44
C SER A 1130 -25.54 -26.96 19.44
N LYS A 1131 -26.50 -27.86 19.74
CA LYS A 1131 -27.64 -28.12 18.84
C LYS A 1131 -28.51 -26.89 18.61
N GLU A 1132 -28.77 -26.09 19.64
CA GLU A 1132 -29.54 -24.84 19.50
C GLU A 1132 -28.79 -23.80 18.65
N MET A 1133 -27.47 -23.68 18.82
CA MET A 1133 -26.62 -22.80 18.02
C MET A 1133 -26.57 -23.24 16.56
N ASP A 1134 -26.45 -24.54 16.30
CA ASP A 1134 -26.43 -25.10 14.94
C ASP A 1134 -27.78 -24.93 14.25
N GLN A 1135 -28.89 -25.08 14.98
CA GLN A 1135 -30.23 -24.83 14.45
C GLN A 1135 -30.46 -23.35 14.13
N LEU A 1136 -30.01 -22.42 14.99
CA LEU A 1136 -30.08 -20.98 14.70
C LEU A 1136 -29.26 -20.62 13.45
N LYS A 1137 -28.03 -21.13 13.34
CA LYS A 1137 -27.18 -20.92 12.16
C LYS A 1137 -27.82 -21.43 10.87
N LYS A 1138 -28.50 -22.59 10.93
CA LYS A 1138 -29.22 -23.14 9.78
C LYS A 1138 -30.34 -22.20 9.31
N VAL A 1139 -31.15 -21.68 10.23
CA VAL A 1139 -32.21 -20.71 9.91
C VAL A 1139 -31.64 -19.40 9.36
N GLN A 1140 -30.53 -18.92 9.93
CA GLN A 1140 -29.85 -17.72 9.44
C GLN A 1140 -29.29 -17.90 8.01
N LEU A 1141 -28.79 -19.10 7.69
CA LEU A 1141 -28.34 -19.45 6.35
C LEU A 1141 -29.52 -19.45 5.35
N GLU A 1142 -30.65 -20.06 5.73
CA GLU A 1142 -31.87 -20.09 4.92
C GLU A 1142 -32.39 -18.66 4.63
N HIS A 1143 -32.39 -17.76 5.63
CA HIS A 1143 -32.76 -16.36 5.42
C HIS A 1143 -31.83 -15.62 4.45
N LEU A 1144 -30.52 -15.89 4.53
CA LEU A 1144 -29.54 -15.27 3.64
C LEU A 1144 -29.74 -15.75 2.20
N GLU A 1145 -29.96 -17.05 2.00
CA GLU A 1145 -30.22 -17.64 0.68
C GLU A 1145 -31.51 -17.10 0.05
N VAL A 1146 -32.57 -16.92 0.84
CA VAL A 1146 -33.83 -16.33 0.38
C VAL A 1146 -33.62 -14.87 -0.04
N LEU A 1147 -32.87 -14.08 0.75
CA LEU A 1147 -32.58 -12.68 0.40
C LEU A 1147 -31.72 -12.59 -0.87
N GLU A 1148 -30.71 -13.46 -1.02
CA GLU A 1148 -29.87 -13.49 -2.22
C GLU A 1148 -30.67 -13.84 -3.47
N LYS A 1149 -31.55 -14.85 -3.40
CA LYS A 1149 -32.47 -15.20 -4.49
C LYS A 1149 -33.41 -14.04 -4.86
N GLN A 1150 -33.95 -13.32 -3.88
CA GLN A 1150 -34.80 -12.14 -4.14
C GLN A 1150 -34.01 -10.99 -4.77
N ASN A 1151 -32.79 -10.73 -4.29
CA ASN A 1151 -31.93 -9.68 -4.85
C ASN A 1151 -31.51 -10.01 -6.29
N GLU A 1152 -31.15 -11.27 -6.57
CA GLU A 1152 -30.84 -11.70 -7.94
C GLU A 1152 -32.03 -11.54 -8.89
N GLN A 1153 -33.24 -11.91 -8.46
CA GLN A 1153 -34.45 -11.73 -9.27
C GLN A 1153 -34.73 -10.25 -9.54
N LEU A 1154 -34.55 -9.38 -8.55
CA LEU A 1154 -34.72 -7.93 -8.71
C LEU A 1154 -33.70 -7.35 -9.70
N LEU A 1155 -32.42 -7.71 -9.57
CA LEU A 1155 -31.36 -7.26 -10.50
C LEU A 1155 -31.62 -7.76 -11.92
N LYS A 1156 -31.97 -9.05 -12.09
CA LYS A 1156 -32.32 -9.63 -13.39
C LYS A 1156 -33.52 -8.92 -14.03
N SER A 1157 -34.54 -8.57 -13.25
CA SER A 1157 -35.73 -7.86 -13.75
C SER A 1157 -35.41 -6.42 -14.20
N CYS A 1158 -34.49 -5.73 -13.52
CA CYS A 1158 -34.09 -4.37 -13.88
C CYS A 1158 -33.27 -4.35 -15.18
N HIS A 1159 -32.34 -5.29 -15.34
CA HIS A 1159 -31.55 -5.44 -16.57
C HIS A 1159 -32.39 -5.87 -17.79
N ALA A 1160 -33.45 -6.67 -17.60
CA ALA A 1160 -34.36 -7.05 -18.68
C ALA A 1160 -35.14 -5.85 -19.25
N VAL A 1161 -35.56 -4.90 -18.40
CA VAL A 1161 -36.23 -3.66 -18.83
C VAL A 1161 -35.28 -2.75 -19.62
N SER A 1162 -33.99 -2.72 -19.22
CA SER A 1162 -32.94 -1.93 -19.90
C SER A 1162 -32.66 -2.42 -21.32
N GLN A 1163 -32.80 -3.73 -21.62
CA GLN A 1163 -32.56 -4.27 -22.97
C GLN A 1163 -33.72 -4.00 -23.94
N THR A 1164 -34.95 -3.84 -23.43
CA THR A 1164 -36.12 -3.55 -24.27
C THR A 1164 -36.23 -2.08 -24.69
N GLN A 1165 -35.74 -1.13 -23.88
CA GLN A 1165 -35.76 0.30 -24.23
C GLN A 1165 -34.68 0.69 -25.27
N GLY A 1166 -33.57 -0.05 -25.37
CA GLY A 1166 -32.52 0.23 -26.34
C GLY A 1166 -32.80 -0.20 -27.79
N LYS A 1167 -33.92 -0.88 -28.06
CA LYS A 1167 -34.28 -1.39 -29.41
C LYS A 1167 -35.50 -0.72 -30.05
N GLY A 1168 -36.20 0.18 -29.34
CA GLY A 1168 -37.48 0.75 -29.78
C GLY A 1168 -37.42 1.96 -30.71
N ASP A 1169 -36.35 2.76 -30.67
CA ASP A 1169 -36.36 4.09 -31.30
C ASP A 1169 -35.61 4.16 -32.65
N ALA A 1170 -35.21 3.02 -33.22
CA ALA A 1170 -34.43 2.96 -34.47
C ALA A 1170 -35.26 2.68 -35.74
N ALA A 1171 -36.57 2.54 -35.65
CA ALA A 1171 -37.43 2.24 -36.81
C ALA A 1171 -38.74 3.03 -36.74
N ASP A 1172 -38.73 4.25 -37.29
CA ASP A 1172 -39.86 4.82 -38.04
C ASP A 1172 -39.43 6.19 -38.61
N GLY A 1173 -38.74 6.13 -39.74
CA GLY A 1173 -38.42 7.28 -40.57
C GLY A 1173 -38.96 7.08 -41.98
N GLU A 1174 -40.27 7.23 -42.16
CA GLU A 1174 -40.88 7.37 -43.49
C GLU A 1174 -41.81 8.59 -43.58
N ALA A 1175 -41.89 9.11 -44.80
CA ALA A 1175 -42.31 10.44 -45.18
C ALA A 1175 -43.75 10.85 -44.82
N GLY A 1176 -43.93 12.14 -44.48
CA GLY A 1176 -45.27 12.75 -44.37
C GLY A 1176 -45.20 14.28 -44.29
N SER A 1177 -45.95 14.93 -45.16
CA SER A 1177 -45.88 16.35 -45.52
C SER A 1177 -46.89 17.22 -44.75
N ARG A 1178 -46.66 18.55 -44.79
CA ARG A 1178 -47.61 19.69 -44.66
C ARG A 1178 -48.01 20.26 -43.28
N ASP A 1179 -47.86 21.60 -43.23
CA ASP A 1179 -48.74 22.67 -42.70
C ASP A 1179 -49.15 22.60 -41.20
N GLY A 1180 -48.73 23.54 -40.34
CA GLY A 1180 -49.44 24.81 -40.07
C GLY A 1180 -50.75 24.56 -39.31
N SER A 1181 -51.11 25.14 -38.16
CA SER A 1181 -50.73 26.35 -37.43
C SER A 1181 -51.55 26.43 -36.11
N GLN A 1182 -51.25 27.46 -35.29
CA GLN A 1182 -52.14 28.17 -34.35
C GLN A 1182 -52.56 27.56 -32.99
N ALA A 1183 -51.99 28.18 -31.96
CA ALA A 1183 -52.67 28.97 -30.93
C ALA A 1183 -53.63 28.33 -29.89
N SER A 1184 -53.48 28.92 -28.70
CA SER A 1184 -54.49 29.14 -27.65
C SER A 1184 -54.67 28.08 -26.57
N ASN A 1185 -54.17 28.46 -25.40
CA ASN A 1185 -54.88 28.62 -24.13
C ASN A 1185 -55.94 27.59 -23.71
N SER A 1186 -55.79 27.28 -22.42
CA SER A 1186 -56.83 27.01 -21.42
C SER A 1186 -57.27 25.57 -21.20
N GLY A 1187 -57.32 25.22 -19.91
CA GLY A 1187 -58.42 24.44 -19.39
C GLY A 1187 -58.09 23.02 -18.91
N LEU A 1188 -57.86 22.91 -17.59
CA LEU A 1188 -58.69 22.10 -16.70
C LEU A 1188 -58.92 20.62 -17.12
N LYS A 1189 -58.26 19.66 -16.46
CA LYS A 1189 -58.71 18.95 -15.23
C LYS A 1189 -58.83 17.44 -15.55
N PRO A 1190 -59.11 16.54 -14.59
CA PRO A 1190 -58.11 15.66 -13.99
C PRO A 1190 -58.49 14.16 -14.04
N GLN A 1191 -57.67 13.32 -13.39
CA GLN A 1191 -58.02 11.96 -12.92
C GLN A 1191 -58.26 10.95 -14.08
N GLN A 1192 -57.90 9.68 -13.99
CA GLN A 1192 -58.01 8.74 -12.89
C GLN A 1192 -57.27 7.45 -13.31
N ALA A 1193 -56.79 6.69 -12.32
CA ALA A 1193 -56.67 5.22 -12.30
C ALA A 1193 -56.21 4.52 -13.60
N ASN A 1194 -55.03 3.92 -13.67
CA ASN A 1194 -54.61 2.74 -12.90
C ASN A 1194 -53.09 2.57 -12.92
#